data_AF-A0A4P7CSJ9-F1
#
_entry.id   AF-A0A4P7CSJ9-F1
#
_cell.length_a   1.000
_cell.length_b   1.000
_cell.length_c   1.000
_cell.angle_alpha   90.00
_cell.angle_beta   90.00
_cell.angle_gamma   90.00
#
_symmetry.space_group_name_H-M   'P 1'
#
loop_
_entity.id
_entity.type
_entity.pdbx_description
1 polymer ?
#
loop_
_entity_poly.entity_id
_entity_poly.type
_entity_poly.pdbx_seq_one_letter_code
_entity_poly.pdbx_strand_id
1 'polypeptide(L)'
;MNKTERQAALEYHEFPTPGKISVTASKPLVTQRDLALAYTPGVAVACEEIVTDPQNSFRYTARGNLVGVITNGSAVLGLGNIGALASKPVMEGKAVLFKKFAGIDVFDIEVTESDPDKLVDIIASLEATFGGINLEDIKAPDCFTVERKLRERMKIPVFHDDQHGTAITVSAAFLNGLKVVGKDISKVKVVTSGAGAAALACLDLMVDLGLPLKNIWVTDLDGVVYQGRTTLMDPDKERFAQDTSARSLSEVIEGADVFLGLSAGGVLKPEMVKKMADKPFILALANPTPEIFPEVALEARPDAVLATGRSDFPNQVNNVLCFPYIFRGALDVGATTITRNMEIAAVHAIAKLAEEELNDSVAAAYGAYDLRFGPKYLIPKPFDSRLIVRIAPAVAKAAMEDGVATRPIDDFAAYTNELQQFVYHSGAFMKPIFAAARQFVRDGAKARIVFAEGEEERVLRAVQVIVDEKLARPILIGRPEVLLARIEKFGLRLKLGEDVEVTNPEYDERFHQYWTTYWELRCRDGISKEMARVEMRRRLTLIGAMMVRLGDADGMICGTVGAYHNHLRFVDEVIGKRPGANTYAAMNILLLDKRTVAIVDTHVNDNPNAEQIAEFTLAAARQMEWLNLAPKVALLSRSNFGSGSSASGTKMREVLKLVTEQNPDLEIDGEMHGDCALDEALRLRILPHSKLKGAANLLVCPNVDSGNIAYNLLKTGAGSNVAVGPFLLGVNAPVNVLTSSSTVRRIINMTALTVLQANRD
;
A
#
# COMPACT_ATOMS: atom_id res chain seq x y z
N MET A 1 -10.10 -27.12 -5.99
CA MET A 1 -10.64 -26.04 -6.84
C MET A 1 -11.93 -26.52 -7.47
N ASN A 2 -13.04 -25.81 -7.29
CA ASN A 2 -14.32 -26.17 -7.91
C ASN A 2 -14.35 -25.78 -9.40
N LYS A 3 -15.35 -26.24 -10.16
CA LYS A 3 -15.44 -25.97 -11.61
C LYS A 3 -15.53 -24.46 -11.93
N THR A 4 -16.18 -23.68 -11.06
CA THR A 4 -16.36 -22.24 -11.22
C THR A 4 -15.05 -21.47 -11.03
N GLU A 5 -14.26 -21.84 -10.01
CA GLU A 5 -12.93 -21.26 -9.75
C GLU A 5 -11.96 -21.56 -10.91
N ARG A 6 -12.03 -22.76 -11.49
CA ARG A 6 -11.23 -23.11 -12.67
C ARG A 6 -11.56 -22.22 -13.86
N GLN A 7 -12.85 -22.01 -14.12
CA GLN A 7 -13.30 -21.19 -15.22
C GLN A 7 -12.88 -19.73 -15.00
N ALA A 8 -13.05 -19.20 -13.80
CA ALA A 8 -12.62 -17.84 -13.45
C ALA A 8 -11.11 -17.65 -13.63
N ALA A 9 -10.29 -18.64 -13.26
CA ALA A 9 -8.84 -18.59 -13.48
C ALA A 9 -8.48 -18.54 -14.98
N LEU A 10 -9.18 -19.28 -15.84
CA LEU A 10 -8.95 -19.23 -17.29
C LEU A 10 -9.42 -17.91 -17.90
N GLU A 11 -10.61 -17.44 -17.54
CA GLU A 11 -11.15 -16.16 -17.99
C GLU A 11 -10.24 -14.99 -17.61
N TYR A 12 -9.65 -15.03 -16.41
CA TYR A 12 -8.67 -14.03 -15.96
C TYR A 12 -7.42 -13.95 -16.85
N HIS A 13 -7.01 -15.05 -17.50
CA HIS A 13 -5.86 -15.06 -18.41
C HIS A 13 -6.24 -14.78 -19.87
N GLU A 14 -7.50 -14.93 -20.26
CA GLU A 14 -7.95 -14.83 -21.65
C GLU A 14 -8.60 -13.46 -21.96
N PHE A 15 -9.35 -12.88 -21.01
CA PHE A 15 -10.20 -11.72 -21.25
C PHE A 15 -9.85 -10.50 -20.37
N PRO A 16 -10.05 -9.27 -20.89
CA PRO A 16 -10.44 -8.93 -22.27
C PRO A 16 -9.30 -9.04 -23.29
N THR A 17 -8.08 -9.32 -22.84
CA THR A 17 -6.89 -9.49 -23.68
C THR A 17 -6.05 -10.62 -23.08
N PRO A 18 -5.54 -11.57 -23.89
CA PRO A 18 -4.73 -12.66 -23.36
C PRO A 18 -3.44 -12.21 -22.68
N GLY A 19 -3.08 -12.91 -21.61
CA GLY A 19 -1.87 -12.65 -20.81
C GLY A 19 -2.08 -11.61 -19.72
N LYS A 20 -1.06 -11.40 -18.89
CA LYS A 20 -1.13 -10.52 -17.70
C LYS A 20 -0.22 -9.29 -17.77
N ILE A 21 0.58 -9.18 -18.82
CA ILE A 21 1.58 -8.13 -18.98
C ILE A 21 1.41 -7.38 -20.30
N SER A 22 1.87 -6.13 -20.33
CA SER A 22 1.99 -5.33 -21.55
C SER A 22 3.17 -4.38 -21.44
N VAL A 23 3.75 -4.00 -22.58
CA VAL A 23 4.82 -3.00 -22.63
C VAL A 23 4.21 -1.63 -22.88
N THR A 24 4.55 -0.66 -22.04
CA THR A 24 4.09 0.73 -22.18
C THR A 24 5.26 1.69 -22.24
N ALA A 25 5.18 2.69 -23.12
CA ALA A 25 6.22 3.71 -23.22
C ALA A 25 6.19 4.64 -21.99
N SER A 26 7.35 4.85 -21.37
CA SER A 26 7.47 5.73 -20.19
C SER A 26 7.53 7.22 -20.54
N LYS A 27 7.85 7.56 -21.79
CA LYS A 27 7.93 8.93 -22.31
C LYS A 27 6.81 9.20 -23.33
N PRO A 28 6.25 10.41 -23.39
CA PRO A 28 5.33 10.79 -24.46
C PRO A 28 5.97 10.60 -25.84
N LEU A 29 5.17 10.16 -26.81
CA LEU A 29 5.56 10.03 -28.21
C LEU A 29 4.42 10.55 -29.10
N VAL A 30 4.14 11.85 -29.01
CA VAL A 30 2.97 12.47 -29.67
C VAL A 30 3.35 13.54 -30.68
N THR A 31 4.58 14.06 -30.63
CA THR A 31 5.10 15.06 -31.56
C THR A 31 6.30 14.56 -32.36
N GLN A 32 6.62 15.27 -33.46
CA GLN A 32 7.85 15.02 -34.23
C GLN A 32 9.11 15.23 -33.37
N ARG A 33 9.08 16.18 -32.42
CA ARG A 33 10.17 16.39 -31.48
C ARG A 33 10.35 15.19 -30.56
N ASP A 34 9.25 14.62 -30.05
CA ASP A 34 9.32 13.42 -29.19
C ASP A 34 9.91 12.25 -29.97
N LEU A 35 9.51 12.06 -31.23
CA LEU A 35 10.09 11.02 -32.10
C LEU A 35 11.60 11.24 -32.33
N ALA A 36 12.02 12.48 -32.59
CA ALA A 36 13.43 12.81 -32.79
C ALA A 36 14.29 12.63 -31.53
N LEU A 37 13.68 12.70 -30.33
CA LEU A 37 14.36 12.44 -29.06
C LEU A 37 14.35 10.95 -28.68
N ALA A 38 13.21 10.28 -28.85
CA ALA A 38 13.05 8.86 -28.53
C ALA A 38 13.80 7.94 -29.51
N TYR A 39 14.01 8.41 -30.74
CA TYR A 39 14.69 7.68 -31.79
C TYR A 39 15.69 8.58 -32.52
N THR A 40 15.90 8.36 -33.83
CA THR A 40 16.86 9.13 -34.60
C THR A 40 16.42 10.58 -34.81
N PRO A 41 17.35 11.55 -34.69
CA PRO A 41 18.77 11.39 -34.37
C PRO A 41 19.11 11.38 -32.86
N GLY A 42 18.19 11.78 -31.98
CA GLY A 42 18.49 12.06 -30.56
C GLY A 42 18.96 10.87 -29.73
N VAL A 43 18.48 9.65 -30.03
CA VAL A 43 18.89 8.42 -29.33
C VAL A 43 20.40 8.15 -29.42
N ALA A 44 21.08 8.65 -30.47
CA ALA A 44 22.52 8.46 -30.64
C ALA A 44 23.33 9.08 -29.48
N VAL A 45 22.88 10.20 -28.93
CA VAL A 45 23.55 10.89 -27.82
C VAL A 45 23.60 9.98 -26.58
N ALA A 46 22.50 9.31 -26.24
CA ALA A 46 22.47 8.37 -25.12
C ALA A 46 23.40 7.15 -25.37
N CYS A 47 23.49 6.68 -26.61
CA CYS A 47 24.42 5.60 -26.98
C CYS A 47 25.88 6.02 -26.81
N GLU A 48 26.26 7.22 -27.28
CA GLU A 48 27.62 7.76 -27.15
C GLU A 48 28.04 7.93 -25.68
N GLU A 49 27.12 8.38 -24.82
CA GLU A 49 27.34 8.46 -23.37
C GLU A 49 27.58 7.09 -22.73
N ILE A 50 26.89 6.03 -23.18
CA ILE A 50 27.09 4.65 -22.70
C ILE A 50 28.40 4.05 -23.21
N VAL A 51 28.80 4.38 -24.45
CA VAL A 51 30.12 4.00 -24.98
C VAL A 51 31.24 4.65 -24.16
N THR A 52 31.04 5.89 -23.72
CA THR A 52 32.00 6.64 -22.90
C THR A 52 32.09 6.08 -21.49
N ASP A 53 30.95 5.81 -20.85
CA ASP A 53 30.85 5.17 -19.55
C ASP A 53 29.69 4.15 -19.52
N PRO A 54 29.98 2.84 -19.48
CA PRO A 54 28.95 1.80 -19.43
C PRO A 54 27.96 1.94 -18.26
N GLN A 55 28.34 2.60 -17.16
CA GLN A 55 27.44 2.86 -16.03
C GLN A 55 26.29 3.81 -16.38
N ASN A 56 26.44 4.62 -17.43
CA ASN A 56 25.36 5.47 -17.94
C ASN A 56 24.18 4.66 -18.47
N SER A 57 24.34 3.35 -18.73
CA SER A 57 23.23 2.46 -19.07
C SER A 57 22.15 2.46 -17.97
N PHE A 58 22.51 2.62 -16.70
CA PHE A 58 21.55 2.73 -15.59
C PHE A 58 20.80 4.07 -15.56
N ARG A 59 21.37 5.12 -16.16
CA ARG A 59 20.78 6.49 -16.18
C ARG A 59 19.89 6.71 -17.40
N TYR A 60 20.31 6.19 -18.56
CA TYR A 60 19.67 6.49 -19.85
C TYR A 60 18.83 5.34 -20.41
N THR A 61 18.74 4.20 -19.70
CA THR A 61 17.90 3.07 -20.10
C THR A 61 17.06 2.54 -18.94
N ALA A 62 16.14 1.62 -19.23
CA ALA A 62 15.35 0.95 -18.19
C ALA A 62 16.15 -0.09 -17.38
N ARG A 63 17.40 -0.38 -17.75
CA ARG A 63 18.22 -1.46 -17.15
C ARG A 63 18.25 -1.42 -15.63
N GLY A 64 18.36 -0.24 -15.01
CA GLY A 64 18.43 -0.11 -13.55
C GLY A 64 17.18 -0.49 -12.78
N ASN A 65 16.05 -0.66 -13.46
CA ASN A 65 14.78 -1.08 -12.85
C ASN A 65 14.21 -2.36 -13.49
N LEU A 66 14.95 -3.00 -14.40
CA LEU A 66 14.48 -4.13 -15.20
C LEU A 66 15.07 -5.45 -14.70
N VAL A 67 14.21 -6.40 -14.34
CA VAL A 67 14.58 -7.75 -13.91
C VAL A 67 14.15 -8.78 -14.96
N GLY A 68 15.01 -9.76 -15.24
CA GLY A 68 14.67 -10.91 -16.07
C GLY A 68 14.16 -12.04 -15.17
N VAL A 69 12.89 -12.43 -15.29
CA VAL A 69 12.36 -13.65 -14.65
C VAL A 69 12.57 -14.80 -15.62
N ILE A 70 13.50 -15.70 -15.32
CA ILE A 70 13.96 -16.71 -16.27
C ILE A 70 13.69 -18.12 -15.75
N THR A 71 13.11 -18.95 -16.61
CA THR A 71 12.84 -20.36 -16.33
C THR A 71 13.09 -21.23 -17.56
N ASN A 72 13.27 -22.54 -17.36
CA ASN A 72 13.13 -23.55 -18.42
C ASN A 72 11.88 -24.44 -18.26
N GLY A 73 11.04 -24.16 -17.25
CA GLY A 73 9.81 -24.88 -16.96
C GLY A 73 10.00 -26.32 -16.48
N SER A 74 11.16 -26.64 -15.92
CA SER A 74 11.50 -28.01 -15.49
C SER A 74 11.00 -28.39 -14.10
N ALA A 75 10.56 -27.42 -13.29
CA ALA A 75 10.01 -27.65 -11.94
C ALA A 75 8.89 -26.66 -11.59
N VAL A 76 7.89 -26.50 -12.47
CA VAL A 76 6.84 -25.50 -12.30
C VAL A 76 5.89 -25.88 -11.17
N LEU A 77 5.95 -25.14 -10.06
CA LEU A 77 5.11 -25.37 -8.88
C LEU A 77 5.13 -26.86 -8.46
N GLY A 78 3.96 -27.44 -8.12
CA GLY A 78 3.79 -28.88 -7.89
C GLY A 78 3.50 -29.69 -9.17
N LEU A 79 3.62 -29.10 -10.37
CA LEU A 79 3.34 -29.76 -11.64
C LEU A 79 4.57 -30.46 -12.22
N GLY A 80 5.77 -30.10 -11.75
CA GLY A 80 7.04 -30.65 -12.21
C GLY A 80 7.42 -30.11 -13.60
N ASN A 81 8.02 -30.98 -14.42
CA ASN A 81 8.49 -30.59 -15.74
C ASN A 81 7.34 -30.54 -16.75
N ILE A 82 6.82 -29.34 -17.00
CA ILE A 82 5.78 -29.06 -18.00
C ILE A 82 6.32 -28.28 -19.20
N GLY A 83 7.61 -27.94 -19.18
CA GLY A 83 8.31 -27.23 -20.23
C GLY A 83 8.11 -25.71 -20.23
N ALA A 84 9.02 -25.02 -20.89
CA ALA A 84 9.11 -23.56 -20.97
C ALA A 84 7.77 -22.88 -21.32
N LEU A 85 7.09 -23.31 -22.40
CA LEU A 85 5.84 -22.65 -22.83
C LEU A 85 4.72 -22.73 -21.78
N ALA A 86 4.55 -23.89 -21.13
CA ALA A 86 3.51 -24.08 -20.13
C ALA A 86 3.81 -23.34 -18.81
N SER A 87 5.06 -22.95 -18.58
CA SER A 87 5.48 -22.14 -17.43
C SER A 87 5.13 -20.65 -17.57
N LYS A 88 4.91 -20.17 -18.80
CA LYS A 88 4.70 -18.74 -19.10
C LYS A 88 3.66 -18.04 -18.22
N PRO A 89 2.47 -18.62 -17.96
CA PRO A 89 1.52 -17.98 -17.06
C PRO A 89 2.08 -17.76 -15.65
N VAL A 90 2.94 -18.65 -15.13
CA VAL A 90 3.56 -18.45 -13.80
C VAL A 90 4.55 -17.28 -13.84
N MET A 91 5.36 -17.20 -14.89
CA MET A 91 6.37 -16.14 -15.07
C MET A 91 5.74 -14.76 -15.26
N GLU A 92 4.69 -14.64 -16.09
CA GLU A 92 3.90 -13.41 -16.18
C GLU A 92 3.28 -13.03 -14.83
N GLY A 93 2.88 -14.03 -14.04
CA GLY A 93 2.42 -13.82 -12.67
C GLY A 93 3.49 -13.17 -11.80
N LYS A 94 4.72 -13.70 -11.82
CA LYS A 94 5.87 -13.11 -11.10
C LYS A 94 6.16 -11.68 -11.53
N ALA A 95 6.10 -11.39 -12.83
CA ALA A 95 6.26 -10.04 -13.38
C ALA A 95 5.24 -9.05 -12.80
N VAL A 96 3.96 -9.44 -12.74
CA VAL A 96 2.89 -8.62 -12.12
C VAL A 96 3.19 -8.34 -10.65
N LEU A 97 3.67 -9.32 -9.90
CA LEU A 97 3.98 -9.16 -8.47
C LEU A 97 5.18 -8.22 -8.25
N PHE A 98 6.26 -8.35 -9.02
CA PHE A 98 7.38 -7.41 -9.00
C PHE A 98 6.91 -5.98 -9.25
N LYS A 99 6.13 -5.77 -10.31
CA LYS A 99 5.64 -4.43 -10.68
C LYS A 99 4.71 -3.86 -9.61
N LYS A 100 3.78 -4.67 -9.11
CA LYS A 100 2.77 -4.23 -8.14
C LYS A 100 3.36 -3.90 -6.78
N PHE A 101 4.29 -4.70 -6.27
CA PHE A 101 4.79 -4.58 -4.91
C PHE A 101 6.05 -3.74 -4.78
N ALA A 102 6.88 -3.67 -5.83
CA ALA A 102 8.18 -3.01 -5.78
C ALA A 102 8.43 -2.02 -6.93
N GLY A 103 7.48 -1.86 -7.86
CA GLY A 103 7.61 -0.94 -9.00
C GLY A 103 8.65 -1.38 -10.02
N ILE A 104 9.14 -2.62 -9.92
CA ILE A 104 10.18 -3.20 -10.77
C ILE A 104 9.56 -3.64 -12.09
N ASP A 105 10.20 -3.26 -13.20
CA ASP A 105 9.82 -3.72 -14.53
C ASP A 105 10.41 -5.12 -14.77
N VAL A 106 9.66 -5.97 -15.45
CA VAL A 106 10.07 -7.36 -15.67
C VAL A 106 9.83 -7.77 -17.11
N PHE A 107 10.79 -8.50 -17.66
CA PHE A 107 10.54 -9.42 -18.78
C PHE A 107 10.62 -10.86 -18.27
N ASP A 108 9.57 -11.62 -18.52
CA ASP A 108 9.56 -13.07 -18.41
C ASP A 108 10.24 -13.69 -19.63
N ILE A 109 11.15 -14.63 -19.39
CA ILE A 109 11.92 -15.34 -20.43
C ILE A 109 11.86 -16.83 -20.16
N GLU A 110 11.09 -17.54 -20.98
CA GLU A 110 10.99 -18.99 -20.98
C GLU A 110 11.99 -19.60 -21.97
N VAL A 111 13.03 -20.29 -21.48
CA VAL A 111 14.11 -20.87 -22.29
C VAL A 111 13.90 -22.36 -22.47
N THR A 112 13.73 -22.82 -23.71
CA THR A 112 13.64 -24.26 -24.04
C THR A 112 15.03 -24.89 -24.11
N GLU A 113 15.71 -25.01 -22.97
CA GLU A 113 17.02 -25.67 -22.83
C GLU A 113 17.09 -26.45 -21.50
N SER A 114 17.55 -27.69 -21.56
CA SER A 114 17.62 -28.61 -20.41
C SER A 114 19.04 -28.89 -19.94
N ASP A 115 20.05 -28.58 -20.76
CA ASP A 115 21.45 -28.63 -20.36
C ASP A 115 21.78 -27.42 -19.46
N PRO A 116 22.23 -27.63 -18.21
CA PRO A 116 22.47 -26.54 -17.28
C PRO A 116 23.60 -25.60 -17.73
N ASP A 117 24.62 -26.11 -18.43
CA ASP A 117 25.76 -25.28 -18.87
C ASP A 117 25.37 -24.39 -20.04
N LYS A 118 24.61 -24.93 -20.99
CA LYS A 118 24.05 -24.10 -22.08
C LYS A 118 23.04 -23.09 -21.58
N LEU A 119 22.22 -23.46 -20.59
CA LEU A 119 21.29 -22.54 -19.96
C LEU A 119 22.04 -21.37 -19.29
N VAL A 120 23.14 -21.64 -18.60
CA VAL A 120 24.03 -20.61 -18.04
C VAL A 120 24.57 -19.69 -19.15
N ASP A 121 25.04 -20.24 -20.27
CA ASP A 121 25.56 -19.44 -21.38
C ASP A 121 24.52 -18.51 -22.00
N ILE A 122 23.29 -19.01 -22.18
CA ILE A 122 22.16 -18.21 -22.69
C ILE A 122 21.85 -17.06 -21.72
N ILE A 123 21.69 -17.37 -20.42
CA ILE A 123 21.30 -16.38 -19.41
C ILE A 123 22.39 -15.32 -19.23
N ALA A 124 23.66 -15.74 -19.12
CA ALA A 124 24.77 -14.81 -18.95
C ALA A 124 24.90 -13.86 -20.14
N SER A 125 24.57 -14.31 -21.35
CA SER A 125 24.60 -13.46 -22.56
C SER A 125 23.53 -12.35 -22.53
N LEU A 126 22.51 -12.45 -21.68
CA LEU A 126 21.45 -11.45 -21.51
C LEU A 126 21.78 -10.36 -20.49
N GLU A 127 22.94 -10.41 -19.84
CA GLU A 127 23.34 -9.45 -18.78
C GLU A 127 23.22 -8.00 -19.23
N ALA A 128 23.47 -7.70 -20.51
CA ALA A 128 23.40 -6.35 -21.06
C ALA A 128 22.02 -5.68 -20.88
N THR A 129 20.95 -6.46 -20.85
CA THR A 129 19.56 -5.98 -20.80
C THR A 129 19.10 -5.69 -19.37
N PHE A 130 19.56 -6.47 -18.40
CA PHE A 130 18.94 -6.55 -17.09
C PHE A 130 19.77 -5.87 -15.98
N GLY A 131 19.07 -5.34 -14.98
CA GLY A 131 19.65 -4.92 -13.71
C GLY A 131 19.72 -6.06 -12.69
N GLY A 132 18.99 -7.16 -12.92
CA GLY A 132 19.04 -8.38 -12.10
C GLY A 132 18.33 -9.55 -12.77
N ILE A 133 18.64 -10.77 -12.36
CA ILE A 133 18.04 -12.01 -12.85
C ILE A 133 17.38 -12.77 -11.70
N ASN A 134 16.10 -13.06 -11.85
CA ASN A 134 15.35 -13.95 -10.97
C ASN A 134 15.17 -15.30 -11.67
N LEU A 135 15.86 -16.33 -11.17
CA LEU A 135 15.69 -17.70 -11.64
C LEU A 135 14.47 -18.34 -10.98
N GLU A 136 13.67 -19.05 -11.76
CA GLU A 136 12.38 -19.59 -11.32
C GLU A 136 12.13 -20.99 -11.90
N ASP A 137 11.55 -21.90 -11.11
CA ASP A 137 11.02 -23.20 -11.55
C ASP A 137 12.04 -24.07 -12.34
N ILE A 138 13.31 -24.07 -11.90
CA ILE A 138 14.38 -24.94 -12.43
C ILE A 138 14.60 -26.13 -11.48
N LYS A 139 14.60 -27.36 -12.00
CA LYS A 139 14.71 -28.57 -11.17
C LYS A 139 16.05 -28.67 -10.44
N ALA A 140 16.04 -29.31 -9.27
CA ALA A 140 17.26 -29.78 -8.60
C ALA A 140 17.79 -31.07 -9.26
N PRO A 141 19.12 -31.30 -9.27
CA PRO A 141 20.19 -30.44 -8.74
C PRO A 141 20.66 -29.34 -9.71
N ASP A 142 20.13 -29.28 -10.93
CA ASP A 142 20.59 -28.38 -11.99
C ASP A 142 20.51 -26.90 -11.57
N CYS A 143 19.45 -26.50 -10.85
CA CYS A 143 19.28 -25.14 -10.34
C CYS A 143 20.45 -24.62 -9.50
N PHE A 144 21.09 -25.48 -8.69
CA PHE A 144 22.26 -25.09 -7.88
C PHE A 144 23.48 -24.78 -8.75
N THR A 145 23.70 -25.59 -9.79
CA THR A 145 24.81 -25.40 -10.72
C THR A 145 24.60 -24.14 -11.54
N VAL A 146 23.37 -23.95 -12.07
CA VAL A 146 22.99 -22.78 -12.86
C VAL A 146 23.16 -21.50 -12.07
N GLU A 147 22.60 -21.43 -10.87
CA GLU A 147 22.70 -20.24 -10.03
C GLU A 147 24.17 -19.91 -9.68
N ARG A 148 24.94 -20.89 -9.21
CA ARG A 148 26.34 -20.68 -8.80
C ARG A 148 27.19 -20.13 -9.93
N LYS A 149 27.12 -20.76 -11.11
CA LYS A 149 27.88 -20.30 -12.29
C LYS A 149 27.45 -18.92 -12.76
N LEU A 150 26.15 -18.60 -12.69
CA LEU A 150 25.66 -17.27 -13.05
C LEU A 150 26.11 -16.20 -12.06
N ARG A 151 26.07 -16.47 -10.74
CA ARG A 151 26.55 -15.56 -9.70
C ARG A 151 28.05 -15.29 -9.80
N GLU A 152 28.84 -16.26 -10.25
CA GLU A 152 30.28 -16.09 -10.49
C GLU A 152 30.57 -15.24 -11.74
N ARG A 153 29.80 -15.47 -12.82
CA ARG A 153 30.04 -14.85 -14.13
C ARG A 153 29.47 -13.44 -14.25
N MET A 154 28.24 -13.23 -13.80
CA MET A 154 27.50 -11.97 -14.01
C MET A 154 27.89 -10.90 -12.99
N LYS A 155 27.73 -9.62 -13.35
CA LYS A 155 27.95 -8.45 -12.48
C LYS A 155 26.66 -7.76 -12.06
N ILE A 156 25.56 -8.51 -12.07
CA ILE A 156 24.24 -8.12 -11.60
C ILE A 156 23.70 -9.18 -10.64
N PRO A 157 22.78 -8.85 -9.72
CA PRO A 157 22.19 -9.80 -8.79
C PRO A 157 21.49 -10.92 -9.54
N VAL A 158 21.88 -12.16 -9.24
CA VAL A 158 21.21 -13.39 -9.65
C VAL A 158 20.64 -14.03 -8.39
N PHE A 159 19.35 -14.33 -8.41
CA PHE A 159 18.62 -14.86 -7.26
C PHE A 159 17.67 -15.96 -7.71
N HIS A 160 17.72 -17.14 -7.09
CA HIS A 160 16.75 -18.19 -7.33
C HIS A 160 15.63 -18.15 -6.28
N ASP A 161 14.40 -17.79 -6.68
CA ASP A 161 13.32 -17.54 -5.71
C ASP A 161 12.87 -18.82 -4.98
N ASP A 162 12.75 -19.95 -5.68
CA ASP A 162 12.36 -21.22 -5.05
C ASP A 162 13.35 -21.72 -3.99
N GLN A 163 14.61 -21.28 -4.05
CA GLN A 163 15.63 -21.62 -3.07
C GLN A 163 15.68 -20.57 -1.97
N HIS A 164 16.18 -19.37 -2.30
CA HIS A 164 16.51 -18.35 -1.31
C HIS A 164 15.27 -17.57 -0.88
N GLY A 165 14.31 -17.32 -1.78
CA GLY A 165 13.04 -16.68 -1.42
C GLY A 165 12.21 -17.53 -0.46
N THR A 166 12.17 -18.84 -0.72
CA THR A 166 11.61 -19.82 0.23
C THR A 166 12.39 -19.80 1.54
N ALA A 167 13.72 -19.91 1.50
CA ALA A 167 14.56 -19.92 2.70
C ALA A 167 14.34 -18.69 3.60
N ILE A 168 14.29 -17.50 3.01
CA ILE A 168 14.09 -16.23 3.74
C ILE A 168 12.72 -16.20 4.42
N THR A 169 11.65 -16.52 3.68
CA THR A 169 10.28 -16.44 4.22
C THR A 169 10.01 -17.51 5.25
N VAL A 170 10.51 -18.73 5.04
CA VAL A 170 10.46 -19.83 6.00
C VAL A 170 11.26 -19.50 7.25
N SER A 171 12.47 -18.96 7.12
CA SER A 171 13.31 -18.59 8.26
C SER A 171 12.68 -17.45 9.09
N ALA A 172 12.04 -16.48 8.44
CA ALA A 172 11.30 -15.43 9.15
C ALA A 172 10.11 -16.02 9.94
N ALA A 173 9.34 -16.92 9.32
CA ALA A 173 8.28 -17.65 10.02
C ALA A 173 8.82 -18.54 11.15
N PHE A 174 9.98 -19.16 10.97
CA PHE A 174 10.65 -19.99 11.96
C PHE A 174 11.05 -19.19 13.20
N LEU A 175 11.75 -18.06 13.04
CA LEU A 175 12.14 -17.21 14.16
C LEU A 175 10.93 -16.73 14.96
N ASN A 176 9.89 -16.26 14.27
CA ASN A 176 8.67 -15.81 14.93
C ASN A 176 7.86 -16.96 15.54
N GLY A 177 7.80 -18.11 14.86
CA GLY A 177 7.19 -19.32 15.37
C GLY A 177 7.81 -19.76 16.69
N LEU A 178 9.14 -19.80 16.77
CA LEU A 178 9.88 -20.09 18.00
C LEU A 178 9.56 -19.13 19.14
N LYS A 179 9.47 -17.82 18.87
CA LYS A 179 9.02 -16.82 19.86
C LYS A 179 7.60 -17.12 20.35
N VAL A 180 6.68 -17.41 19.44
CA VAL A 180 5.27 -17.70 19.74
C VAL A 180 5.12 -18.97 20.58
N VAL A 181 5.88 -20.03 20.30
CA VAL A 181 5.86 -21.26 21.11
C VAL A 181 6.74 -21.18 22.35
N GLY A 182 7.57 -20.14 22.49
CA GLY A 182 8.45 -19.90 23.63
C GLY A 182 9.67 -20.83 23.68
N LYS A 183 10.26 -21.17 22.53
CA LYS A 183 11.39 -22.11 22.41
C LYS A 183 12.67 -21.42 21.96
N ASP A 184 13.81 -21.90 22.48
CA ASP A 184 15.15 -21.42 22.17
C ASP A 184 15.71 -22.17 20.94
N ILE A 185 16.13 -21.42 19.92
CA ILE A 185 16.68 -21.94 18.66
C ILE A 185 17.84 -22.93 18.87
N SER A 186 18.63 -22.75 19.93
CA SER A 186 19.77 -23.62 20.22
C SER A 186 19.38 -25.00 20.77
N LYS A 187 18.12 -25.17 21.21
CA LYS A 187 17.63 -26.37 21.91
C LYS A 187 16.58 -27.15 21.14
N VAL A 188 15.97 -26.55 20.13
CA VAL A 188 14.88 -27.20 19.38
C VAL A 188 15.38 -28.33 18.52
N LYS A 189 14.65 -29.45 18.50
CA LYS A 189 14.80 -30.52 17.50
C LYS A 189 13.96 -30.21 16.26
N VAL A 190 14.61 -30.05 15.10
CA VAL A 190 13.96 -29.76 13.81
C VAL A 190 13.96 -31.01 12.95
N VAL A 191 12.77 -31.50 12.57
CA VAL A 191 12.61 -32.64 11.67
C VAL A 191 12.07 -32.15 10.34
N THR A 192 12.79 -32.44 9.27
CA THR A 192 12.47 -31.96 7.92
C THR A 192 12.00 -33.11 7.04
N SER A 193 10.91 -32.89 6.31
CA SER A 193 10.44 -33.75 5.24
C SER A 193 10.70 -33.08 3.90
N GLY A 194 11.63 -33.65 3.13
CA GLY A 194 12.18 -33.07 1.91
C GLY A 194 13.67 -32.78 2.04
N ALA A 195 14.42 -33.11 1.00
CA ALA A 195 15.86 -32.81 0.88
C ALA A 195 16.19 -32.25 -0.52
N GLY A 196 15.23 -31.51 -1.11
CA GLY A 196 15.42 -30.78 -2.36
C GLY A 196 15.97 -29.37 -2.12
N ALA A 197 16.08 -28.58 -3.19
CA ALA A 197 16.73 -27.27 -3.15
C ALA A 197 16.14 -26.29 -2.14
N ALA A 198 14.81 -26.17 -2.09
CA ALA A 198 14.13 -25.34 -1.10
C ALA A 198 14.42 -25.77 0.34
N ALA A 199 14.38 -27.09 0.61
CA ALA A 199 14.58 -27.63 1.96
C ALA A 199 16.00 -27.40 2.47
N LEU A 200 17.02 -27.72 1.65
CA LEU A 200 18.41 -27.54 2.02
C LEU A 200 18.76 -26.06 2.19
N ALA A 201 18.27 -25.18 1.29
CA ALA A 201 18.46 -23.74 1.41
C ALA A 201 17.84 -23.15 2.70
N CYS A 202 16.64 -23.63 3.09
CA CYS A 202 16.02 -23.25 4.36
C CYS A 202 16.90 -23.66 5.56
N LEU A 203 17.40 -24.90 5.56
CA LEU A 203 18.21 -25.42 6.66
C LEU A 203 19.54 -24.70 6.78
N ASP A 204 20.22 -24.42 5.67
CA ASP A 204 21.45 -23.64 5.66
C ASP A 204 21.26 -22.25 6.24
N LEU A 205 20.21 -21.53 5.81
CA LEU A 205 19.92 -20.20 6.34
C LEU A 205 19.53 -20.24 7.82
N MET A 206 18.81 -21.27 8.28
CA MET A 206 18.52 -21.46 9.70
C MET A 206 19.79 -21.72 10.52
N VAL A 207 20.77 -22.45 9.97
CA VAL A 207 22.08 -22.65 10.62
C VAL A 207 22.82 -21.33 10.75
N ASP A 208 22.82 -20.50 9.69
CA ASP A 208 23.41 -19.16 9.71
C ASP A 208 22.73 -18.24 10.74
N LEU A 209 21.44 -18.46 11.03
CA LEU A 209 20.67 -17.77 12.07
C LEU A 209 20.83 -18.36 13.48
N GLY A 210 21.63 -19.42 13.65
CA GLY A 210 21.99 -19.99 14.94
C GLY A 210 21.36 -21.34 15.29
N LEU A 211 20.68 -22.02 14.35
CA LEU A 211 20.21 -23.41 14.55
C LEU A 211 21.40 -24.39 14.52
N PRO A 212 21.66 -25.15 15.59
CA PRO A 212 22.78 -26.09 15.59
C PRO A 212 22.55 -27.26 14.61
N LEU A 213 23.55 -27.59 13.78
CA LEU A 213 23.48 -28.71 12.83
C LEU A 213 23.07 -30.04 13.48
N LYS A 214 23.56 -30.32 14.70
CA LYS A 214 23.23 -31.54 15.47
C LYS A 214 21.73 -31.65 15.84
N ASN A 215 20.97 -30.57 15.73
CA ASN A 215 19.54 -30.54 16.03
C ASN A 215 18.66 -30.78 14.79
N ILE A 216 19.26 -30.91 13.61
CA ILE A 216 18.57 -31.01 12.32
C ILE A 216 18.51 -32.46 11.87
N TRP A 217 17.30 -32.94 11.58
CA TRP A 217 17.03 -34.30 11.14
C TRP A 217 16.31 -34.26 9.80
N VAL A 218 16.99 -34.64 8.73
CA VAL A 218 16.44 -34.58 7.36
C VAL A 218 15.90 -35.94 6.94
N THR A 219 14.76 -35.94 6.26
CA THR A 219 14.16 -37.12 5.64
C THR A 219 13.81 -36.82 4.19
N ASP A 220 13.98 -37.80 3.31
CA ASP A 220 13.57 -37.74 1.90
C ASP A 220 12.83 -39.02 1.48
N LEU A 221 12.77 -39.28 0.17
CA LEU A 221 12.05 -40.43 -0.39
C LEU A 221 12.55 -41.80 0.10
N ASP A 222 13.84 -41.96 0.43
CA ASP A 222 14.35 -43.23 1.01
C ASP A 222 14.40 -43.20 2.55
N GLY A 223 13.89 -42.15 3.19
CA GLY A 223 13.84 -42.01 4.64
C GLY A 223 14.91 -41.08 5.22
N VAL A 224 15.39 -41.38 6.42
CA VAL A 224 16.30 -40.50 7.17
C VAL A 224 17.64 -40.34 6.44
N VAL A 225 18.21 -39.14 6.46
CA VAL A 225 19.58 -38.86 6.04
C VAL A 225 20.50 -39.19 7.22
N TYR A 226 21.19 -40.34 7.14
CA TYR A 226 22.04 -40.85 8.22
C TYR A 226 23.48 -41.09 7.73
N GLN A 227 24.43 -41.10 8.66
CA GLN A 227 25.85 -41.33 8.35
C GLN A 227 26.05 -42.74 7.74
N GLY A 228 26.69 -42.80 6.57
CA GLY A 228 26.91 -44.05 5.82
C GLY A 228 25.79 -44.43 4.85
N ARG A 229 24.74 -43.61 4.71
CA ARG A 229 23.77 -43.75 3.62
C ARG A 229 24.45 -43.46 2.27
N THR A 230 24.18 -44.27 1.25
CA THR A 230 24.74 -44.08 -0.11
C THR A 230 23.68 -43.73 -1.16
N THR A 231 22.41 -44.06 -0.92
CA THR A 231 21.30 -43.83 -1.86
C THR A 231 20.81 -42.38 -1.79
N LEU A 232 20.63 -41.74 -2.97
CA LEU A 232 20.17 -40.35 -3.12
C LEU A 232 20.98 -39.35 -2.29
N MET A 233 22.29 -39.54 -2.16
CA MET A 233 23.18 -38.62 -1.44
C MET A 233 23.95 -37.74 -2.42
N ASP A 234 24.05 -36.47 -2.07
CA ASP A 234 24.87 -35.45 -2.73
C ASP A 234 25.63 -34.66 -1.65
N PRO A 235 26.68 -33.89 -2.03
CA PRO A 235 27.50 -33.17 -1.06
C PRO A 235 26.73 -32.17 -0.19
N ASP A 236 25.68 -31.54 -0.73
CA ASP A 236 24.89 -30.55 -0.01
C ASP A 236 24.01 -31.24 1.06
N LYS A 237 23.48 -32.42 0.74
CA LYS A 237 22.70 -33.26 1.66
C LYS A 237 23.55 -33.95 2.72
N GLU A 238 24.77 -34.39 2.39
CA GLU A 238 25.65 -35.16 3.27
C GLU A 238 25.96 -34.43 4.59
N ARG A 239 26.05 -33.10 4.55
CA ARG A 239 26.28 -32.26 5.74
C ARG A 239 25.20 -32.43 6.82
N PHE A 240 23.99 -32.84 6.45
CA PHE A 240 22.87 -33.04 7.39
C PHE A 240 22.73 -34.49 7.87
N ALA A 241 23.67 -35.38 7.52
CA ALA A 241 23.64 -36.77 7.94
C ALA A 241 23.89 -36.92 9.45
N GLN A 242 22.93 -37.53 10.15
CA GLN A 242 23.01 -37.78 11.59
C GLN A 242 23.48 -39.21 11.89
N ASP A 243 24.18 -39.39 13.01
CA ASP A 243 24.45 -40.72 13.57
C ASP A 243 23.19 -41.23 14.29
N THR A 244 22.46 -42.14 13.65
CA THR A 244 21.19 -42.66 14.17
C THR A 244 20.80 -44.01 13.58
N SER A 245 20.03 -44.78 14.35
CA SER A 245 19.37 -46.01 13.89
C SER A 245 18.01 -45.76 13.23
N ALA A 246 17.45 -44.55 13.32
CA ALA A 246 16.17 -44.22 12.70
C ALA A 246 16.27 -44.30 11.16
N ARG A 247 15.26 -44.84 10.50
CA ARG A 247 15.18 -44.98 9.04
C ARG A 247 13.97 -44.33 8.43
N SER A 248 12.90 -44.11 9.21
CA SER A 248 11.67 -43.49 8.71
C SER A 248 11.35 -42.15 9.37
N LEU A 249 10.51 -41.35 8.72
CA LEU A 249 9.99 -40.09 9.30
C LEU A 249 9.26 -40.36 10.63
N SER A 250 8.46 -41.44 10.72
CA SER A 250 7.73 -41.79 11.95
C SER A 250 8.62 -42.16 13.13
N GLU A 251 9.85 -42.60 12.89
CA GLU A 251 10.82 -42.91 13.94
C GLU A 251 11.54 -41.66 14.43
N VAL A 252 11.96 -40.78 13.51
CA VAL A 252 12.77 -39.61 13.88
C VAL A 252 11.95 -38.45 14.45
N ILE A 253 10.64 -38.40 14.19
CA ILE A 253 9.75 -37.29 14.59
C ILE A 253 9.42 -37.23 16.09
N GLU A 254 9.72 -38.29 16.84
CA GLU A 254 9.47 -38.32 18.28
C GLU A 254 10.21 -37.19 19.00
N GLY A 255 9.49 -36.42 19.81
CA GLY A 255 10.00 -35.26 20.54
C GLY A 255 10.44 -34.09 19.65
N ALA A 256 10.05 -34.05 18.37
CA ALA A 256 10.37 -32.91 17.51
C ALA A 256 9.66 -31.64 18.00
N ASP A 257 10.41 -30.54 18.11
CA ASP A 257 9.87 -29.21 18.44
C ASP A 257 9.31 -28.52 17.21
N VAL A 258 9.95 -28.75 16.07
CA VAL A 258 9.60 -28.16 14.78
C VAL A 258 9.55 -29.24 13.71
N PHE A 259 8.48 -29.22 12.91
CA PHE A 259 8.41 -29.95 11.66
C PHE A 259 8.52 -28.98 10.48
N LEU A 260 9.44 -29.22 9.55
CA LEU A 260 9.60 -28.47 8.31
C LEU A 260 9.24 -29.37 7.11
N GLY A 261 8.08 -29.14 6.52
CA GLY A 261 7.61 -29.81 5.33
C GLY A 261 7.86 -28.98 4.07
N LEU A 262 8.69 -29.50 3.18
CA LEU A 262 8.97 -28.98 1.84
C LEU A 262 9.05 -30.16 0.86
N SER A 263 8.04 -31.04 0.91
CA SER A 263 8.03 -32.28 0.13
C SER A 263 6.70 -32.51 -0.60
N ALA A 264 5.86 -33.42 -0.10
CA ALA A 264 4.64 -33.86 -0.74
C ALA A 264 3.45 -33.85 0.21
N GLY A 265 2.26 -33.66 -0.35
CA GLY A 265 1.03 -33.59 0.43
C GLY A 265 0.72 -34.88 1.19
N GLY A 266 0.24 -34.74 2.43
CA GLY A 266 -0.20 -35.86 3.26
C GLY A 266 0.92 -36.74 3.84
N VAL A 267 2.18 -36.31 3.79
CA VAL A 267 3.32 -37.07 4.33
C VAL A 267 3.33 -37.09 5.87
N LEU A 268 2.93 -36.00 6.53
CA LEU A 268 2.87 -35.92 7.99
C LEU A 268 1.53 -36.47 8.49
N LYS A 269 1.56 -37.56 9.25
CA LYS A 269 0.35 -38.25 9.71
C LYS A 269 -0.07 -37.81 11.13
N PRO A 270 -1.37 -37.87 11.48
CA PRO A 270 -1.86 -37.48 12.81
C PRO A 270 -1.15 -38.21 13.98
N GLU A 271 -0.84 -39.49 13.81
CA GLU A 271 -0.12 -40.31 14.78
C GLU A 271 1.33 -39.87 14.99
N MET A 272 1.95 -39.24 13.99
CA MET A 272 3.28 -38.65 14.10
C MET A 272 3.21 -37.33 14.87
N VAL A 273 2.19 -36.50 14.58
CA VAL A 273 1.97 -35.22 15.27
C VAL A 273 1.76 -35.43 16.78
N LYS A 274 1.08 -36.50 17.19
CA LYS A 274 0.90 -36.86 18.61
C LYS A 274 2.21 -37.19 19.33
N LYS A 275 3.28 -37.57 18.62
CA LYS A 275 4.59 -37.90 19.18
C LYS A 275 5.54 -36.70 19.26
N MET A 276 5.16 -35.56 18.68
CA MET A 276 5.95 -34.34 18.75
C MET A 276 5.97 -33.76 20.17
N ALA A 277 6.91 -32.86 20.45
CA ALA A 277 7.00 -32.18 21.73
C ALA A 277 5.77 -31.29 22.02
N ASP A 278 5.61 -30.83 23.26
CA ASP A 278 4.57 -29.87 23.64
C ASP A 278 4.71 -28.57 22.83
N LYS A 279 3.57 -27.96 22.46
CA LYS A 279 3.47 -26.78 21.58
C LYS A 279 4.38 -26.89 20.35
N PRO A 280 4.23 -27.93 19.50
CA PRO A 280 5.09 -28.08 18.34
C PRO A 280 4.78 -27.00 17.30
N PHE A 281 5.80 -26.55 16.58
CA PHE A 281 5.64 -25.66 15.44
C PHE A 281 5.71 -26.44 14.12
N ILE A 282 4.65 -26.41 13.33
CA ILE A 282 4.51 -27.22 12.11
C ILE A 282 4.45 -26.28 10.90
N LEU A 283 5.50 -26.31 10.08
CA LEU A 283 5.56 -25.67 8.77
C LEU A 283 5.19 -26.73 7.72
N ALA A 284 3.95 -26.76 7.23
CA ALA A 284 3.48 -27.70 6.21
C ALA A 284 3.29 -26.96 4.88
N LEU A 285 4.37 -26.84 4.10
CA LEU A 285 4.48 -25.87 3.00
C LEU A 285 4.29 -26.48 1.60
N ALA A 286 4.03 -27.78 1.48
CA ALA A 286 3.72 -28.38 0.18
C ALA A 286 2.48 -27.75 -0.46
N ASN A 287 2.55 -27.49 -1.77
CA ASN A 287 1.45 -26.94 -2.57
C ASN A 287 1.05 -27.90 -3.70
N PRO A 288 -0.25 -28.00 -4.06
CA PRO A 288 -1.40 -27.31 -3.44
C PRO A 288 -1.95 -27.99 -2.18
N THR A 289 -1.46 -29.19 -1.87
CA THR A 289 -1.87 -30.00 -0.72
C THR A 289 -0.72 -30.06 0.29
N PRO A 290 -0.91 -29.54 1.53
CA PRO A 290 0.16 -29.54 2.54
C PRO A 290 0.47 -30.94 3.07
N GLU A 291 1.62 -31.09 3.72
CA GLU A 291 2.06 -32.34 4.36
C GLU A 291 1.04 -32.85 5.38
N ILE A 292 0.36 -31.93 6.07
CA ILE A 292 -0.83 -32.17 6.89
C ILE A 292 -1.73 -30.94 6.81
N PHE A 293 -3.05 -31.15 6.79
CA PHE A 293 -4.00 -30.04 6.89
C PHE A 293 -4.05 -29.47 8.31
N PRO A 294 -4.17 -28.14 8.50
CA PRO A 294 -4.20 -27.53 9.82
C PRO A 294 -5.27 -28.09 10.76
N GLU A 295 -6.47 -28.41 10.24
CA GLU A 295 -7.55 -28.98 11.04
C GLU A 295 -7.18 -30.34 11.61
N VAL A 296 -6.55 -31.18 10.78
CA VAL A 296 -6.13 -32.53 11.14
C VAL A 296 -4.99 -32.49 12.16
N ALA A 297 -4.04 -31.56 12.00
CA ALA A 297 -2.97 -31.37 12.95
C ALA A 297 -3.48 -30.88 14.31
N LEU A 298 -4.41 -29.92 14.32
CA LEU A 298 -5.01 -29.37 15.54
C LEU A 298 -5.91 -30.38 16.26
N GLU A 299 -6.58 -31.27 15.53
CA GLU A 299 -7.31 -32.40 16.14
C GLU A 299 -6.34 -33.37 16.85
N ALA A 300 -5.17 -33.63 16.26
CA ALA A 300 -4.15 -34.49 16.85
C ALA A 300 -3.40 -33.82 18.02
N ARG A 301 -3.14 -32.51 17.94
CA ARG A 301 -2.35 -31.72 18.89
C ARG A 301 -2.89 -30.28 18.98
N PRO A 302 -3.87 -30.01 19.86
CA PRO A 302 -4.59 -28.73 19.91
C PRO A 302 -3.74 -27.49 20.20
N ASP A 303 -2.56 -27.67 20.78
CA ASP A 303 -1.59 -26.63 21.12
C ASP A 303 -0.51 -26.43 20.04
N ALA A 304 -0.60 -27.10 18.89
CA ALA A 304 0.30 -26.90 17.76
C ALA A 304 0.11 -25.50 17.15
N VAL A 305 1.22 -24.88 16.76
CA VAL A 305 1.23 -23.66 15.94
C VAL A 305 1.57 -24.06 14.51
N LEU A 306 0.82 -23.56 13.54
CA LEU A 306 0.92 -24.01 12.15
C LEU A 306 1.17 -22.87 11.18
N ALA A 307 1.91 -23.15 10.12
CA ALA A 307 2.10 -22.31 8.97
C ALA A 307 2.04 -23.17 7.70
N THR A 308 1.46 -22.62 6.62
CA THR A 308 1.30 -23.35 5.34
C THR A 308 1.67 -22.47 4.16
N GLY A 309 1.81 -23.05 2.97
CA GLY A 309 1.97 -22.28 1.72
C GLY A 309 0.68 -21.62 1.21
N ARG A 310 -0.48 -21.97 1.79
CA ARG A 310 -1.79 -21.61 1.25
C ARG A 310 -2.35 -20.32 1.85
N SER A 311 -3.07 -19.56 1.03
CA SER A 311 -3.66 -18.27 1.41
C SER A 311 -4.94 -18.38 2.24
N ASP A 312 -5.62 -19.52 2.20
CA ASP A 312 -6.87 -19.78 2.93
C ASP A 312 -6.63 -20.15 4.41
N PHE A 313 -5.38 -20.34 4.82
CA PHE A 313 -5.01 -20.61 6.21
C PHE A 313 -4.26 -19.44 6.89
N PRO A 314 -4.26 -19.39 8.23
CA PRO A 314 -3.36 -18.52 8.99
C PRO A 314 -1.89 -18.77 8.65
N ASN A 315 -1.04 -17.77 8.88
CA ASN A 315 0.42 -17.88 8.72
C ASN A 315 0.87 -18.44 7.35
N GLN A 316 0.39 -17.80 6.28
CA GLN A 316 0.82 -18.15 4.94
C GLN A 316 2.29 -17.78 4.74
N VAL A 317 3.14 -18.77 4.49
CA VAL A 317 4.52 -18.58 4.03
C VAL A 317 4.51 -18.52 2.51
N ASN A 318 4.89 -17.38 1.95
CA ASN A 318 4.86 -17.15 0.51
C ASN A 318 6.02 -16.26 0.08
N ASN A 319 6.74 -16.69 -0.96
CA ASN A 319 7.95 -16.03 -1.48
C ASN A 319 7.71 -14.58 -1.92
N VAL A 320 6.46 -14.20 -2.21
CA VAL A 320 6.07 -12.80 -2.48
C VAL A 320 6.44 -11.81 -1.37
N LEU A 321 6.63 -12.31 -0.15
CA LEU A 321 7.11 -11.51 0.98
C LEU A 321 8.60 -11.15 0.88
N CYS A 322 9.33 -11.74 -0.07
CA CYS A 322 10.78 -11.59 -0.22
C CYS A 322 11.16 -11.01 -1.58
N PHE A 323 10.93 -11.72 -2.68
CA PHE A 323 11.57 -11.40 -3.98
C PHE A 323 11.35 -9.97 -4.47
N PRO A 324 10.16 -9.33 -4.35
CA PRO A 324 10.01 -7.96 -4.86
C PRO A 324 10.93 -6.99 -4.11
N TYR A 325 11.08 -7.20 -2.81
CA TYR A 325 11.72 -6.24 -1.91
C TYR A 325 13.23 -6.44 -1.80
N ILE A 326 13.71 -7.69 -1.89
CA ILE A 326 15.15 -7.96 -1.96
C ILE A 326 15.75 -7.38 -3.24
N PHE A 327 15.06 -7.53 -4.38
CA PHE A 327 15.47 -6.88 -5.63
C PHE A 327 15.35 -5.37 -5.56
N ARG A 328 14.31 -4.81 -4.93
CA ARG A 328 14.20 -3.35 -4.79
C ARG A 328 15.43 -2.77 -4.09
N GLY A 329 15.77 -3.32 -2.92
CA GLY A 329 16.95 -2.89 -2.17
C GLY A 329 18.25 -3.08 -2.95
N ALA A 330 18.42 -4.24 -3.60
CA ALA A 330 19.60 -4.54 -4.41
C ALA A 330 19.76 -3.60 -5.62
N LEU A 331 18.69 -3.33 -6.36
CA LEU A 331 18.71 -2.46 -7.54
C LEU A 331 18.97 -1.00 -7.16
N ASP A 332 18.38 -0.53 -6.07
CA ASP A 332 18.53 0.87 -5.61
C ASP A 332 19.97 1.22 -5.31
N VAL A 333 20.72 0.29 -4.70
CA VAL A 333 22.15 0.48 -4.41
C VAL A 333 23.08 0.01 -5.52
N GLY A 334 22.52 -0.50 -6.63
CA GLY A 334 23.29 -1.12 -7.70
C GLY A 334 24.18 -2.26 -7.21
N ALA A 335 23.63 -3.15 -6.38
CA ALA A 335 24.34 -4.33 -5.90
C ALA A 335 24.85 -5.17 -7.09
N THR A 336 26.05 -5.72 -7.01
CA THR A 336 26.60 -6.62 -8.05
C THR A 336 26.21 -8.08 -7.85
N THR A 337 25.70 -8.44 -6.67
CA THR A 337 25.25 -9.79 -6.30
C THR A 337 24.27 -9.70 -5.11
N ILE A 338 23.58 -10.79 -4.78
CA ILE A 338 22.80 -10.92 -3.53
C ILE A 338 23.64 -11.74 -2.54
N THR A 339 24.05 -11.18 -1.42
CA THR A 339 24.89 -11.86 -0.43
C THR A 339 24.08 -12.59 0.62
N ARG A 340 24.71 -13.51 1.38
CA ARG A 340 24.05 -14.17 2.51
C ARG A 340 23.60 -13.19 3.60
N ASN A 341 24.37 -12.12 3.87
CA ASN A 341 23.96 -11.12 4.86
C ASN A 341 22.74 -10.31 4.40
N MET A 342 22.57 -10.06 3.09
CA MET A 342 21.35 -9.46 2.55
C MET A 342 20.12 -10.34 2.79
N GLU A 343 20.26 -11.66 2.63
CA GLU A 343 19.19 -12.62 2.92
C GLU A 343 18.84 -12.64 4.41
N ILE A 344 19.84 -12.67 5.29
CA ILE A 344 19.66 -12.58 6.76
C ILE A 344 18.98 -11.25 7.15
N ALA A 345 19.37 -10.14 6.53
CA ALA A 345 18.75 -8.84 6.75
C ALA A 345 17.27 -8.84 6.34
N ALA A 346 16.94 -9.49 5.21
CA ALA A 346 15.56 -9.68 4.78
C ALA A 346 14.76 -10.54 5.77
N VAL A 347 15.33 -11.64 6.28
CA VAL A 347 14.70 -12.49 7.31
C VAL A 347 14.34 -11.66 8.53
N HIS A 348 15.29 -10.91 9.09
CA HIS A 348 15.05 -10.10 10.28
C HIS A 348 14.05 -8.98 10.03
N ALA A 349 14.07 -8.35 8.85
CA ALA A 349 13.10 -7.32 8.48
C ALA A 349 11.67 -7.87 8.38
N ILE A 350 11.47 -9.03 7.75
CA ILE A 350 10.16 -9.69 7.66
C ILE A 350 9.68 -10.12 9.05
N ALA A 351 10.55 -10.75 9.84
CA ALA A 351 10.20 -11.23 11.17
C ALA A 351 9.77 -10.07 12.09
N LYS A 352 10.58 -9.00 12.14
CA LYS A 352 10.28 -7.80 12.92
C LYS A 352 9.00 -7.11 12.47
N LEU A 353 8.73 -7.05 11.17
CA LEU A 353 7.51 -6.44 10.64
C LEU A 353 6.24 -7.16 11.12
N ALA A 354 6.28 -8.48 11.30
CA ALA A 354 5.14 -9.23 11.84
C ALA A 354 4.85 -8.90 13.31
N GLU A 355 5.86 -8.46 14.05
CA GLU A 355 5.74 -7.98 15.43
C GLU A 355 5.24 -6.52 15.49
N GLU A 356 5.34 -5.77 14.38
CA GLU A 356 4.80 -4.41 14.26
C GLU A 356 3.28 -4.44 14.01
N GLU A 357 2.55 -3.50 14.62
CA GLU A 357 1.09 -3.40 14.49
C GLU A 357 0.64 -3.04 13.07
N LEU A 358 -0.38 -3.75 12.58
CA LEU A 358 -0.89 -3.56 11.23
C LEU A 358 -1.44 -2.15 10.98
N ASN A 359 -1.13 -1.60 9.81
CA ASN A 359 -1.71 -0.35 9.31
C ASN A 359 -3.05 -0.62 8.59
N ASP A 360 -3.96 0.36 8.54
CA ASP A 360 -5.32 0.20 7.96
C ASP A 360 -5.35 -0.28 6.50
N SER A 361 -4.32 0.03 5.69
CA SER A 361 -4.19 -0.45 4.31
C SER A 361 -4.15 -1.97 4.22
N VAL A 362 -3.56 -2.63 5.22
CA VAL A 362 -3.37 -4.09 5.26
C VAL A 362 -4.63 -4.77 5.75
N ALA A 363 -5.26 -4.21 6.80
CA ALA A 363 -6.47 -4.77 7.37
C ALA A 363 -7.67 -4.68 6.41
N ALA A 364 -7.77 -3.60 5.62
CA ALA A 364 -8.79 -3.43 4.59
C ALA A 364 -8.65 -4.43 3.41
N ALA A 365 -7.42 -4.81 3.03
CA ALA A 365 -7.18 -5.73 1.92
C ALA A 365 -7.60 -7.18 2.23
N TYR A 366 -7.60 -7.57 3.51
CA TYR A 366 -7.87 -8.94 3.94
C TYR A 366 -9.16 -9.09 4.77
N GLY A 367 -9.88 -8.00 5.05
CA GLY A 367 -11.11 -8.04 5.87
C GLY A 367 -10.91 -8.61 7.28
N ALA A 368 -9.66 -8.63 7.76
CA ALA A 368 -9.22 -9.35 8.95
C ALA A 368 -8.54 -8.36 9.92
N TYR A 369 -9.36 -7.63 10.68
CA TYR A 369 -8.93 -6.58 11.60
C TYR A 369 -8.45 -7.10 12.98
N ASP A 370 -8.41 -8.43 13.18
CA ASP A 370 -7.99 -9.11 14.44
C ASP A 370 -6.60 -9.76 14.37
N LEU A 371 -5.81 -9.50 13.31
CA LEU A 371 -4.47 -10.09 13.15
C LEU A 371 -3.47 -9.41 14.10
N ARG A 372 -3.17 -10.05 15.23
CA ARG A 372 -2.11 -9.66 16.18
C ARG A 372 -1.02 -10.71 16.21
N PHE A 373 0.23 -10.29 16.43
CA PHE A 373 1.35 -11.20 16.57
C PHE A 373 1.05 -12.34 17.56
N GLY A 374 1.15 -13.59 17.10
CA GLY A 374 0.76 -14.76 17.87
C GLY A 374 0.53 -16.02 17.03
N PRO A 375 -0.12 -17.06 17.58
CA PRO A 375 -0.30 -18.37 16.94
C PRO A 375 -0.97 -18.34 15.56
N LYS A 376 -1.79 -17.31 15.28
CA LYS A 376 -2.52 -17.15 14.01
C LYS A 376 -1.97 -16.04 13.11
N TYR A 377 -0.92 -15.34 13.55
CA TYR A 377 -0.25 -14.30 12.77
C TYR A 377 1.21 -14.17 13.26
N LEU A 378 2.12 -14.88 12.59
CA LEU A 378 3.56 -14.86 12.88
C LEU A 378 4.41 -14.40 11.68
N ILE A 379 3.78 -14.20 10.52
CA ILE A 379 4.42 -13.70 9.29
C ILE A 379 3.49 -12.67 8.64
N PRO A 380 4.02 -11.56 8.09
CA PRO A 380 3.20 -10.54 7.45
C PRO A 380 2.43 -11.07 6.25
N LYS A 381 1.37 -10.36 5.86
CA LYS A 381 0.57 -10.73 4.68
C LYS A 381 1.13 -10.07 3.41
N PRO A 382 1.01 -10.70 2.23
CA PRO A 382 1.54 -10.17 0.97
C PRO A 382 1.20 -8.72 0.62
N PHE A 383 -0.03 -8.27 0.92
CA PHE A 383 -0.45 -6.88 0.68
C PHE A 383 -0.11 -5.91 1.82
N ASP A 384 0.77 -6.30 2.75
CA ASP A 384 1.29 -5.37 3.75
C ASP A 384 2.20 -4.33 3.10
N SER A 385 1.66 -3.12 2.96
CA SER A 385 2.33 -1.98 2.34
C SER A 385 3.64 -1.57 3.02
N ARG A 386 3.90 -2.02 4.25
CA ARG A 386 5.14 -1.72 4.98
C ARG A 386 6.31 -2.60 4.53
N LEU A 387 6.06 -3.72 3.84
CA LEU A 387 7.09 -4.67 3.42
C LEU A 387 8.23 -3.99 2.65
N ILE A 388 7.90 -3.19 1.63
CA ILE A 388 8.91 -2.46 0.84
C ILE A 388 9.71 -1.48 1.70
N VAL A 389 9.05 -0.81 2.65
CA VAL A 389 9.64 0.23 3.52
C VAL A 389 10.55 -0.39 4.61
N ARG A 390 10.42 -1.69 4.90
CA ARG A 390 11.26 -2.39 5.88
C ARG A 390 12.35 -3.22 5.23
N ILE A 391 12.00 -4.00 4.22
CA ILE A 391 12.89 -5.01 3.65
C ILE A 391 13.89 -4.36 2.68
N ALA A 392 13.45 -3.48 1.78
CA ALA A 392 14.35 -2.89 0.79
C ALA A 392 15.47 -2.06 1.46
N PRO A 393 15.21 -1.21 2.48
CA PRO A 393 16.28 -0.54 3.23
C PRO A 393 17.20 -1.48 3.99
N ALA A 394 16.69 -2.56 4.59
CA ALA A 394 17.52 -3.53 5.29
C ALA A 394 18.49 -4.25 4.34
N VAL A 395 17.99 -4.64 3.16
CA VAL A 395 18.78 -5.29 2.11
C VAL A 395 19.79 -4.32 1.49
N ALA A 396 19.38 -3.10 1.18
CA ALA A 396 20.26 -2.05 0.66
C ALA A 396 21.42 -1.76 1.63
N LYS A 397 21.13 -1.67 2.93
CA LYS A 397 22.14 -1.46 3.96
C LYS A 397 23.13 -2.63 4.03
N ALA A 398 22.64 -3.87 4.04
CA ALA A 398 23.49 -5.06 4.05
C ALA A 398 24.39 -5.12 2.79
N ALA A 399 23.86 -4.80 1.62
CA ALA A 399 24.64 -4.75 0.38
C ALA A 399 25.77 -3.70 0.42
N MET A 400 25.53 -2.56 1.07
CA MET A 400 26.55 -1.52 1.28
C MET A 400 27.61 -1.98 2.28
N GLU A 401 27.19 -2.61 3.39
CA GLU A 401 28.10 -3.14 4.42
C GLU A 401 29.00 -4.27 3.88
N ASP A 402 28.46 -5.10 2.99
CA ASP A 402 29.21 -6.16 2.31
C ASP A 402 30.10 -5.66 1.16
N GLY A 403 30.03 -4.37 0.81
CA GLY A 403 30.85 -3.76 -0.25
C GLY A 403 30.44 -4.17 -1.67
N VAL A 404 29.22 -4.68 -1.86
CA VAL A 404 28.70 -5.08 -3.19
C VAL A 404 27.87 -3.99 -3.86
N ALA A 405 27.60 -2.88 -3.18
CA ALA A 405 26.85 -1.73 -3.69
C ALA A 405 27.73 -0.81 -4.56
N THR A 406 27.27 -0.50 -5.78
CA THR A 406 27.95 0.45 -6.69
C THR A 406 27.39 1.88 -6.61
N ARG A 407 26.20 2.05 -6.03
CA ARG A 407 25.50 3.33 -5.85
C ARG A 407 24.98 3.42 -4.41
N PRO A 408 25.84 3.62 -3.40
CA PRO A 408 25.42 3.66 -2.01
C PRO A 408 24.39 4.77 -1.74
N ILE A 409 23.51 4.53 -0.77
CA ILE A 409 22.50 5.50 -0.32
C ILE A 409 23.06 6.30 0.86
N ASP A 410 23.20 7.61 0.69
CA ASP A 410 23.74 8.49 1.74
C ASP A 410 22.69 8.81 2.83
N ASP A 411 21.43 9.05 2.43
CA ASP A 411 20.33 9.39 3.33
C ASP A 411 19.23 8.32 3.31
N PHE A 412 19.32 7.38 4.25
CA PHE A 412 18.33 6.32 4.43
C PHE A 412 16.95 6.85 4.84
N ALA A 413 16.86 8.01 5.50
CA ALA A 413 15.57 8.60 5.85
C ALA A 413 14.88 9.15 4.60
N ALA A 414 15.61 9.81 3.70
CA ALA A 414 15.10 10.24 2.40
C ALA A 414 14.66 9.05 1.54
N TYR A 415 15.49 8.00 1.45
CA TYR A 415 15.18 6.78 0.72
C TYR A 415 13.92 6.07 1.25
N THR A 416 13.82 5.91 2.57
CA THR A 416 12.62 5.31 3.20
C THR A 416 11.36 6.14 2.91
N ASN A 417 11.48 7.47 2.92
CA ASN A 417 10.37 8.36 2.56
C ASN A 417 9.96 8.23 1.08
N GLU A 418 10.92 8.04 0.16
CA GLU A 418 10.63 7.80 -1.25
C GLU A 418 9.86 6.49 -1.46
N LEU A 419 10.28 5.41 -0.81
CA LEU A 419 9.56 4.13 -0.83
C LEU A 419 8.16 4.26 -0.23
N GLN A 420 7.99 5.05 0.83
CA GLN A 420 6.65 5.35 1.36
C GLN A 420 5.80 6.12 0.34
N GLN A 421 6.36 7.08 -0.40
CA GLN A 421 5.64 7.79 -1.45
C GLN A 421 5.21 6.87 -2.60
N PHE A 422 6.04 5.89 -2.98
CA PHE A 422 5.68 4.87 -3.96
C PHE A 422 4.45 4.06 -3.53
N VAL A 423 4.39 3.68 -2.26
CA VAL A 423 3.26 2.95 -1.66
C VAL A 423 1.99 3.81 -1.57
N TYR A 424 2.18 5.10 -1.32
CA TYR A 424 1.12 6.05 -1.08
C TYR A 424 1.05 7.02 -2.27
N HIS A 425 0.26 6.72 -3.31
CA HIS A 425 0.05 7.65 -4.45
C HIS A 425 -0.32 9.12 -4.06
N SER A 426 -0.81 9.37 -2.83
CA SER A 426 -1.00 10.74 -2.27
C SER A 426 0.14 11.30 -1.41
N GLY A 427 1.21 10.54 -1.17
CA GLY A 427 2.22 10.76 -0.14
C GLY A 427 3.07 11.99 -0.42
N ALA A 428 3.44 12.23 -1.68
CA ALA A 428 4.16 13.44 -2.08
C ALA A 428 3.35 14.72 -1.80
N PHE A 429 2.05 14.70 -2.12
CA PHE A 429 1.15 15.84 -1.89
C PHE A 429 0.93 16.14 -0.40
N MET A 430 0.72 15.10 0.42
CA MET A 430 0.40 15.26 1.86
C MET A 430 1.62 15.45 2.75
N LYS A 431 2.84 15.09 2.31
CA LYS A 431 4.07 15.19 3.10
C LYS A 431 4.31 16.58 3.72
N PRO A 432 4.28 17.71 2.97
CA PRO A 432 4.47 19.03 3.56
C PRO A 432 3.38 19.38 4.58
N ILE A 433 2.13 18.97 4.32
CA ILE A 433 0.98 19.22 5.20
C ILE A 433 1.16 18.47 6.53
N PHE A 434 1.55 17.21 6.50
CA PHE A 434 1.81 16.43 7.72
C PHE A 434 3.00 16.95 8.52
N ALA A 435 4.06 17.39 7.84
CA ALA A 435 5.20 18.01 8.51
C ALA A 435 4.79 19.29 9.26
N ALA A 436 4.01 20.16 8.62
CA ALA A 436 3.49 21.38 9.25
C ALA A 436 2.53 21.07 10.42
N ALA A 437 1.62 20.11 10.27
CA ALA A 437 0.70 19.72 11.34
C ALA A 437 1.44 19.23 12.58
N ARG A 438 2.45 18.35 12.42
CA ARG A 438 3.32 17.91 13.52
C ARG A 438 4.05 19.06 14.19
N GLN A 439 4.50 20.04 13.42
CA GLN A 439 5.17 21.21 13.96
C GLN A 439 4.22 22.03 14.84
N PHE A 440 3.00 22.34 14.37
CA PHE A 440 1.99 23.03 15.19
C PHE A 440 1.66 22.30 16.50
N VAL A 441 1.53 20.97 16.45
CA VAL A 441 1.27 20.17 17.66
C VAL A 441 2.42 20.25 18.66
N ARG A 442 3.67 20.18 18.19
CA ARG A 442 4.88 20.30 19.02
C ARG A 442 5.02 21.69 19.62
N ASP A 443 4.74 22.73 18.85
CA ASP A 443 4.90 24.13 19.25
C ASP A 443 3.77 24.61 20.16
N GLY A 444 2.79 23.74 20.46
CA GLY A 444 1.67 24.06 21.35
C GLY A 444 0.60 24.96 20.72
N ALA A 445 0.58 25.05 19.39
CA ALA A 445 -0.39 25.85 18.65
C ALA A 445 -1.79 25.20 18.61
N LYS A 446 -2.74 25.80 17.89
CA LYS A 446 -4.13 25.33 17.80
C LYS A 446 -4.18 23.97 17.12
N ALA A 447 -4.49 22.91 17.85
CA ALA A 447 -4.46 21.55 17.31
C ALA A 447 -5.54 20.64 17.91
N ARG A 448 -6.47 21.18 18.71
CA ARG A 448 -7.58 20.42 19.30
C ARG A 448 -8.66 20.20 18.26
N ILE A 449 -8.72 19.01 17.67
CA ILE A 449 -9.67 18.69 16.59
C ILE A 449 -10.74 17.76 17.11
N VAL A 450 -12.00 18.20 17.03
CA VAL A 450 -13.16 17.39 17.44
C VAL A 450 -13.67 16.51 16.31
N PHE A 451 -13.93 15.25 16.61
CA PHE A 451 -14.52 14.26 15.72
C PHE A 451 -15.97 13.99 16.15
N ALA A 452 -16.92 14.45 15.33
CA ALA A 452 -18.34 14.38 15.68
C ALA A 452 -18.81 12.91 15.79
N GLU A 453 -18.49 12.06 14.83
CA GLU A 453 -18.86 10.64 14.86
C GLU A 453 -17.80 9.81 15.58
N GLY A 454 -17.42 10.21 16.80
CA GLY A 454 -16.28 9.65 17.54
C GLY A 454 -16.39 8.16 17.87
N GLU A 455 -17.61 7.60 17.95
CA GLU A 455 -17.79 6.16 18.14
C GLU A 455 -17.53 5.35 16.86
N GLU A 456 -17.55 5.96 15.67
CA GLU A 456 -17.46 5.23 14.40
C GLU A 456 -16.06 4.61 14.17
N GLU A 457 -16.02 3.39 13.62
CA GLU A 457 -14.79 2.59 13.54
C GLU A 457 -13.65 3.29 12.77
N ARG A 458 -13.95 3.86 11.60
CA ARG A 458 -12.94 4.54 10.77
C ARG A 458 -12.44 5.81 11.44
N VAL A 459 -13.30 6.51 12.18
CA VAL A 459 -12.90 7.66 13.00
C VAL A 459 -11.94 7.23 14.11
N LEU A 460 -12.27 6.19 14.88
CA LEU A 460 -11.40 5.68 15.94
C LEU A 460 -10.03 5.22 15.41
N ARG A 461 -10.01 4.51 14.28
CA ARG A 461 -8.77 4.11 13.59
C ARG A 461 -7.95 5.30 13.11
N ALA A 462 -8.60 6.29 12.49
CA ALA A 462 -7.93 7.52 12.08
C ALA A 462 -7.27 8.21 13.27
N VAL A 463 -8.01 8.31 14.38
CA VAL A 463 -7.57 8.98 15.61
C VAL A 463 -6.38 8.28 16.24
N GLN A 464 -6.32 6.94 16.22
CA GLN A 464 -5.12 6.18 16.62
C GLN A 464 -3.89 6.66 15.86
N VAL A 465 -3.95 6.69 14.52
CA VAL A 465 -2.83 7.13 13.67
C VAL A 465 -2.50 8.61 13.91
N ILE A 466 -3.51 9.46 14.09
CA ILE A 466 -3.32 10.89 14.36
C ILE A 466 -2.56 11.11 15.68
N VAL A 467 -2.84 10.32 16.71
CA VAL A 467 -2.11 10.35 17.99
C VAL A 467 -0.68 9.85 17.80
N ASP A 468 -0.50 8.68 17.19
CA ASP A 468 0.81 8.05 16.98
C ASP A 468 1.76 8.98 16.19
N GLU A 469 1.25 9.58 15.12
CA GLU A 469 1.98 10.50 14.25
C GLU A 469 2.02 11.94 14.78
N LYS A 470 1.35 12.22 15.91
CA LYS A 470 1.27 13.55 16.54
C LYS A 470 0.76 14.62 15.58
N LEU A 471 -0.29 14.30 14.82
CA LEU A 471 -0.87 15.19 13.81
C LEU A 471 -1.90 16.17 14.38
N ALA A 472 -2.56 15.82 15.49
CA ALA A 472 -3.52 16.67 16.20
C ALA A 472 -3.66 16.24 17.67
N ARG A 473 -4.41 17.01 18.46
CA ARG A 473 -4.92 16.65 19.79
C ARG A 473 -6.41 16.30 19.67
N PRO A 474 -6.76 15.03 19.47
CA PRO A 474 -8.12 14.63 19.13
C PRO A 474 -9.09 14.75 20.31
N ILE A 475 -10.33 15.16 20.01
CA ILE A 475 -11.48 15.11 20.91
C ILE A 475 -12.54 14.22 20.27
N LEU A 476 -12.99 13.17 20.96
CA LEU A 476 -14.02 12.25 20.49
C LEU A 476 -15.37 12.61 21.11
N ILE A 477 -16.40 12.81 20.28
CA ILE A 477 -17.78 12.88 20.77
C ILE A 477 -18.35 11.46 20.79
N GLY A 478 -18.69 10.96 21.96
CA GLY A 478 -19.18 9.60 22.12
C GLY A 478 -19.31 9.20 23.57
N ARG A 479 -20.01 8.10 23.81
CA ARG A 479 -20.20 7.55 25.15
C ARG A 479 -18.95 6.80 25.61
N PRO A 480 -18.38 7.11 26.79
CA PRO A 480 -17.11 6.52 27.24
C PRO A 480 -17.10 4.99 27.23
N GLU A 481 -18.16 4.35 27.72
CA GLU A 481 -18.28 2.89 27.76
C GLU A 481 -18.33 2.26 26.36
N VAL A 482 -18.96 2.94 25.39
CA VAL A 482 -19.01 2.49 24.00
C VAL A 482 -17.66 2.71 23.32
N LEU A 483 -16.99 3.83 23.58
CA LEU A 483 -15.66 4.11 23.08
C LEU A 483 -14.66 3.08 23.59
N LEU A 484 -14.63 2.78 24.89
CA LEU A 484 -13.76 1.76 25.48
C LEU A 484 -14.02 0.39 24.88
N ALA A 485 -15.28 -0.05 24.80
CA ALA A 485 -15.64 -1.32 24.19
C ALA A 485 -15.22 -1.40 22.72
N ARG A 486 -15.33 -0.29 21.96
CA ARG A 486 -14.90 -0.23 20.56
C ARG A 486 -13.38 -0.17 20.41
N ILE A 487 -12.67 0.57 21.26
CA ILE A 487 -11.20 0.61 21.31
C ILE A 487 -10.66 -0.79 21.55
N GLU A 488 -11.21 -1.51 22.55
CA GLU A 488 -10.84 -2.89 22.83
C GLU A 488 -11.16 -3.82 21.65
N LYS A 489 -12.40 -3.75 21.16
CA LYS A 489 -12.87 -4.55 20.01
C LYS A 489 -12.02 -4.34 18.76
N PHE A 490 -11.59 -3.12 18.49
CA PHE A 490 -10.79 -2.77 17.31
C PHE A 490 -9.28 -2.87 17.56
N GLY A 491 -8.88 -3.26 18.78
CA GLY A 491 -7.48 -3.43 19.17
C GLY A 491 -6.65 -2.15 19.15
N LEU A 492 -7.27 -1.01 19.45
CA LEU A 492 -6.59 0.28 19.47
C LEU A 492 -5.88 0.50 20.82
N ARG A 493 -4.77 1.23 20.80
CA ARG A 493 -3.99 1.60 22.00
C ARG A 493 -4.46 2.90 22.65
N LEU A 494 -5.42 3.58 22.05
CA LEU A 494 -5.98 4.83 22.54
C LEU A 494 -6.41 4.72 24.00
N LYS A 495 -5.83 5.56 24.85
CA LYS A 495 -6.27 5.75 26.22
C LYS A 495 -7.10 7.02 26.32
N LEU A 496 -8.37 6.85 26.71
CA LEU A 496 -9.27 7.97 26.96
C LEU A 496 -8.75 8.79 28.15
N GLY A 497 -8.65 10.12 27.98
CA GLY A 497 -8.14 11.05 29.00
C GLY A 497 -6.63 11.26 29.01
N GLU A 498 -5.85 10.38 28.37
CA GLU A 498 -4.40 10.57 28.16
C GLU A 498 -4.11 10.97 26.70
N ASP A 499 -4.55 10.14 25.74
CA ASP A 499 -4.27 10.32 24.32
C ASP A 499 -5.36 11.14 23.61
N VAL A 500 -6.61 11.01 24.06
CA VAL A 500 -7.80 11.63 23.47
C VAL A 500 -8.69 12.22 24.57
N GLU A 501 -9.24 13.41 24.35
CA GLU A 501 -10.32 13.96 25.18
C GLU A 501 -11.67 13.35 24.74
N VAL A 502 -12.60 13.20 25.67
CA VAL A 502 -13.94 12.65 25.40
C VAL A 502 -15.02 13.64 25.80
N THR A 503 -15.90 13.98 24.86
CA THR A 503 -17.13 14.74 25.10
C THR A 503 -18.29 13.77 25.10
N ASN A 504 -18.85 13.49 26.28
CA ASN A 504 -19.94 12.53 26.44
C ASN A 504 -21.31 13.20 26.17
N PRO A 505 -22.05 12.79 25.12
CA PRO A 505 -23.34 13.40 24.79
C PRO A 505 -24.43 13.16 25.85
N GLU A 506 -24.28 12.16 26.72
CA GLU A 506 -25.24 11.86 27.78
C GLU A 506 -24.97 12.66 29.07
N TYR A 507 -23.71 12.98 29.34
CA TYR A 507 -23.26 13.69 30.53
C TYR A 507 -21.99 14.51 30.25
N ASP A 508 -22.14 15.83 30.13
CA ASP A 508 -21.03 16.79 30.01
C ASP A 508 -21.34 18.03 30.86
N GLU A 509 -20.37 18.53 31.61
CA GLU A 509 -20.54 19.70 32.49
C GLU A 509 -20.90 20.97 31.69
N ARG A 510 -20.42 21.06 30.44
CA ARG A 510 -20.69 22.17 29.51
C ARG A 510 -22.08 22.07 28.86
N PHE A 511 -22.83 20.98 29.08
CA PHE A 511 -24.14 20.75 28.47
C PHE A 511 -25.07 21.95 28.63
N HIS A 512 -25.15 22.54 29.84
CA HIS A 512 -26.02 23.68 30.11
C HIS A 512 -25.67 24.91 29.25
N GLN A 513 -24.38 25.21 29.14
CA GLN A 513 -23.86 26.30 28.32
C GLN A 513 -24.14 26.05 26.84
N TYR A 514 -23.91 24.83 26.35
CA TYR A 514 -24.07 24.50 24.93
C TYR A 514 -25.51 24.64 24.47
N TRP A 515 -26.49 24.03 25.17
CA TRP A 515 -27.89 24.10 24.72
C TRP A 515 -28.47 25.51 24.89
N THR A 516 -28.04 26.26 25.92
CA THR A 516 -28.52 27.63 26.15
C THR A 516 -27.99 28.55 25.06
N THR A 517 -26.71 28.44 24.70
CA THR A 517 -26.12 29.22 23.60
C THR A 517 -26.76 28.85 22.26
N TYR A 518 -26.97 27.56 21.98
CA TYR A 518 -27.67 27.15 20.75
C TYR A 518 -29.11 27.69 20.68
N TRP A 519 -29.83 27.67 21.80
CA TRP A 519 -31.15 28.29 21.90
C TRP A 519 -31.07 29.80 21.64
N GLU A 520 -30.14 30.53 22.24
CA GLU A 520 -29.98 31.97 22.00
C GLU A 520 -29.74 32.28 20.53
N LEU A 521 -28.93 31.48 19.84
CA LEU A 521 -28.67 31.61 18.41
C LEU A 521 -29.91 31.38 17.54
N ARG A 522 -30.78 30.43 17.93
CA ARG A 522 -31.86 29.91 17.07
C ARG A 522 -33.27 30.13 17.61
N CYS A 523 -33.42 30.88 18.71
CA CYS A 523 -34.72 31.11 19.35
C CYS A 523 -35.70 31.85 18.43
N ARG A 524 -35.18 32.68 17.51
CA ARG A 524 -35.97 33.37 16.48
C ARG A 524 -36.22 32.53 15.23
N ASP A 525 -35.54 31.38 15.11
CA ASP A 525 -35.67 30.42 14.01
C ASP A 525 -36.48 29.19 14.41
N GLY A 526 -37.25 29.28 15.51
CA GLY A 526 -38.20 28.25 15.94
C GLY A 526 -37.65 27.20 16.90
N ILE A 527 -36.41 27.33 17.38
CA ILE A 527 -35.86 26.42 18.40
C ILE A 527 -36.34 26.83 19.80
N SER A 528 -37.14 25.98 20.45
CA SER A 528 -37.49 26.15 21.86
C SER A 528 -36.35 25.68 22.79
N LYS A 529 -36.43 26.03 24.08
CA LYS A 529 -35.45 25.56 25.08
C LYS A 529 -35.45 24.04 25.20
N GLU A 530 -36.63 23.43 25.16
CA GLU A 530 -36.82 21.98 25.20
C GLU A 530 -36.20 21.31 23.97
N MET A 531 -36.43 21.88 22.77
CA MET A 531 -35.83 21.39 21.53
C MET A 531 -34.31 21.50 21.57
N ALA A 532 -33.77 22.63 22.01
CA ALA A 532 -32.32 22.83 22.13
C ALA A 532 -31.68 21.78 23.05
N ARG A 533 -32.30 21.46 24.19
CA ARG A 533 -31.83 20.40 25.10
C ARG A 533 -31.83 19.02 24.44
N VAL A 534 -32.89 18.68 23.69
CA VAL A 534 -33.00 17.38 23.01
C VAL A 534 -32.00 17.25 21.86
N GLU A 535 -31.89 18.27 21.01
CA GLU A 535 -30.97 18.26 19.88
C GLU A 535 -29.51 18.21 20.35
N MET A 536 -29.16 18.93 21.43
CA MET A 536 -27.80 18.92 21.98
C MET A 536 -27.35 17.55 22.49
N ARG A 537 -28.27 16.64 22.85
CA ARG A 537 -27.91 15.26 23.24
C ARG A 537 -27.81 14.31 22.04
N ARG A 538 -28.50 14.61 20.94
CA ARG A 538 -28.71 13.66 19.83
C ARG A 538 -27.88 13.97 18.59
N ARG A 539 -27.44 15.22 18.42
CA ARG A 539 -26.78 15.68 17.19
C ARG A 539 -25.30 15.91 17.44
N LEU A 540 -24.49 14.89 17.14
CA LEU A 540 -23.05 14.94 17.39
C LEU A 540 -22.35 16.10 16.67
N THR A 541 -22.76 16.40 15.43
CA THR A 541 -22.24 17.57 14.69
C THR A 541 -22.60 18.90 15.33
N LEU A 542 -23.79 19.01 15.93
CA LEU A 542 -24.19 20.20 16.66
C LEU A 542 -23.31 20.40 17.90
N ILE A 543 -23.05 19.33 18.66
CA ILE A 543 -22.13 19.35 19.81
C ILE A 543 -20.76 19.83 19.34
N GLY A 544 -20.18 19.21 18.31
CA GLY A 544 -18.86 19.59 17.79
C GLY A 544 -18.80 21.04 17.29
N ALA A 545 -19.85 21.53 16.62
CA ALA A 545 -19.93 22.92 16.19
C ALA A 545 -19.97 23.89 17.37
N MET A 546 -20.68 23.54 18.45
CA MET A 546 -20.68 24.33 19.69
C MET A 546 -19.30 24.36 20.35
N MET A 547 -18.59 23.23 20.38
CA MET A 547 -17.22 23.17 20.91
C MET A 547 -16.29 24.13 20.16
N VAL A 548 -16.36 24.16 18.83
CA VAL A 548 -15.56 25.08 18.02
C VAL A 548 -15.97 26.54 18.28
N ARG A 549 -17.29 26.82 18.35
CA ARG A 549 -17.80 28.18 18.59
C ARG A 549 -17.37 28.75 19.94
N LEU A 550 -17.40 27.93 20.99
CA LEU A 550 -17.10 28.35 22.37
C LEU A 550 -15.60 28.27 22.71
N GLY A 551 -14.77 27.76 21.79
CA GLY A 551 -13.32 27.67 21.97
C GLY A 551 -12.84 26.42 22.72
N ASP A 552 -13.73 25.44 22.92
CA ASP A 552 -13.39 24.12 23.47
C ASP A 552 -12.64 23.24 22.47
N ALA A 553 -12.83 23.47 21.16
CA ALA A 553 -12.09 22.85 20.08
C ALA A 553 -11.58 23.91 19.09
N ASP A 554 -10.46 23.63 18.43
CA ASP A 554 -9.84 24.52 17.44
C ASP A 554 -10.32 24.24 16.00
N GLY A 555 -10.89 23.04 15.76
CA GLY A 555 -11.49 22.66 14.48
C GLY A 555 -12.31 21.38 14.59
N MET A 556 -13.09 21.06 13.55
CA MET A 556 -14.02 19.91 13.54
C MET A 556 -13.95 19.08 12.25
N ILE A 557 -14.01 17.77 12.43
CA ILE A 557 -14.30 16.77 11.39
C ILE A 557 -15.65 16.11 11.68
N CYS A 558 -16.54 16.07 10.68
CA CYS A 558 -17.83 15.38 10.77
C CYS A 558 -18.24 14.77 9.41
N GLY A 559 -19.36 14.05 9.36
CA GLY A 559 -19.96 13.59 8.10
C GLY A 559 -19.55 12.19 7.65
N THR A 560 -18.88 11.40 8.50
CA THR A 560 -18.60 9.99 8.20
C THR A 560 -19.85 9.11 8.28
N VAL A 561 -20.91 9.59 8.93
CA VAL A 561 -22.22 8.94 9.02
C VAL A 561 -23.33 9.96 8.76
N GLY A 562 -24.21 9.67 7.81
CA GLY A 562 -25.35 10.53 7.46
C GLY A 562 -25.18 11.27 6.13
N ALA A 563 -26.18 12.10 5.81
CA ALA A 563 -26.19 12.90 4.59
C ALA A 563 -25.46 14.23 4.78
N TYR A 564 -24.65 14.62 3.80
CA TYR A 564 -23.79 15.81 3.85
C TYR A 564 -24.53 17.09 4.30
N HIS A 565 -25.69 17.37 3.70
CA HIS A 565 -26.48 18.57 4.02
C HIS A 565 -27.00 18.61 5.46
N ASN A 566 -27.20 17.46 6.11
CA ASN A 566 -27.63 17.43 7.51
C ASN A 566 -26.52 17.95 8.44
N HIS A 567 -25.27 17.63 8.13
CA HIS A 567 -24.12 18.17 8.86
C HIS A 567 -23.92 19.65 8.56
N LEU A 568 -23.96 20.01 7.26
CA LEU A 568 -23.79 21.40 6.83
C LEU A 568 -24.82 22.33 7.47
N ARG A 569 -26.07 21.88 7.66
CA ARG A 569 -27.10 22.65 8.37
C ARG A 569 -26.63 23.08 9.75
N PHE A 570 -26.20 22.15 10.60
CA PHE A 570 -25.77 22.49 11.96
C PHE A 570 -24.49 23.34 12.00
N VAL A 571 -23.61 23.16 11.01
CA VAL A 571 -22.44 24.04 10.83
C VAL A 571 -22.90 25.47 10.51
N ASP A 572 -23.86 25.66 9.61
CA ASP A 572 -24.38 26.98 9.26
C ASP A 572 -25.11 27.65 10.43
N GLU A 573 -25.90 26.89 11.19
CA GLU A 573 -26.67 27.40 12.34
C GLU A 573 -25.79 27.90 13.49
N VAL A 574 -24.59 27.32 13.67
CA VAL A 574 -23.72 27.59 14.82
C VAL A 574 -22.47 28.37 14.46
N ILE A 575 -21.76 27.96 13.40
CA ILE A 575 -20.51 28.59 12.96
C ILE A 575 -20.79 29.67 11.93
N GLY A 576 -21.68 29.37 10.97
CA GLY A 576 -22.05 30.27 9.90
C GLY A 576 -20.94 30.49 8.87
N LYS A 577 -21.27 31.37 7.92
CA LYS A 577 -20.39 31.76 6.82
C LYS A 577 -19.37 32.78 7.31
N ARG A 578 -18.16 32.75 6.76
CA ARG A 578 -17.14 33.76 7.06
C ARG A 578 -17.62 35.15 6.63
N PRO A 579 -17.17 36.24 7.28
CA PRO A 579 -17.48 37.60 6.84
C PRO A 579 -17.20 37.80 5.34
N GLY A 580 -18.19 38.34 4.63
CA GLY A 580 -18.12 38.56 3.18
C GLY A 580 -18.41 37.34 2.30
N ALA A 581 -18.67 36.15 2.89
CA ALA A 581 -19.14 34.99 2.14
C ALA A 581 -20.66 34.82 2.25
N ASN A 582 -21.30 34.57 1.11
CA ASN A 582 -22.73 34.29 0.99
C ASN A 582 -22.99 32.82 0.63
N THR A 583 -21.99 32.11 0.12
CA THR A 583 -22.15 30.78 -0.46
C THR A 583 -21.14 29.77 0.09
N TYR A 584 -21.61 28.59 0.47
CA TYR A 584 -20.74 27.44 0.73
C TYR A 584 -20.46 26.66 -0.54
N ALA A 585 -19.33 25.96 -0.61
CA ALA A 585 -19.08 24.98 -1.67
C ALA A 585 -18.18 23.87 -1.16
N ALA A 586 -18.28 22.68 -1.76
CA ALA A 586 -17.41 21.54 -1.46
C ALA A 586 -16.41 21.33 -2.60
N MET A 587 -15.13 21.55 -2.32
CA MET A 587 -14.05 21.29 -3.26
C MET A 587 -13.37 19.96 -2.96
N ASN A 588 -13.02 19.17 -3.99
CA ASN A 588 -12.22 17.95 -3.84
C ASN A 588 -11.02 17.99 -4.78
N ILE A 589 -9.86 17.54 -4.31
CA ILE A 589 -8.64 17.39 -5.09
C ILE A 589 -8.41 15.90 -5.36
N LEU A 590 -8.33 15.55 -6.63
CA LEU A 590 -7.99 14.21 -7.13
C LEU A 590 -6.52 14.17 -7.54
N LEU A 591 -5.83 13.14 -7.07
CA LEU A 591 -4.44 12.87 -7.40
C LEU A 591 -4.44 11.73 -8.42
N LEU A 592 -4.33 12.09 -9.70
CA LEU A 592 -4.29 11.15 -10.83
C LEU A 592 -2.83 10.91 -11.24
N ASP A 593 -2.55 9.78 -11.88
CA ASP A 593 -1.17 9.33 -12.21
C ASP A 593 -0.30 10.40 -12.88
N LYS A 594 -0.88 11.25 -13.72
CA LYS A 594 -0.16 12.29 -14.49
C LYS A 594 -0.53 13.72 -14.12
N ARG A 595 -1.50 13.94 -13.23
CA ARG A 595 -2.01 15.30 -12.92
C ARG A 595 -2.79 15.37 -11.62
N THR A 596 -2.78 16.55 -11.01
CA THR A 596 -3.66 16.89 -9.89
C THR A 596 -4.81 17.75 -10.39
N VAL A 597 -6.05 17.38 -10.05
CA VAL A 597 -7.26 18.08 -10.49
C VAL A 597 -8.16 18.37 -9.31
N ALA A 598 -8.45 19.65 -9.06
CA ALA A 598 -9.46 20.11 -8.13
C ALA A 598 -10.82 20.26 -8.84
N ILE A 599 -11.91 19.88 -8.18
CA ILE A 599 -13.28 19.99 -8.69
C ILE A 599 -14.13 20.71 -7.65
N VAL A 600 -14.87 21.72 -8.09
CA VAL A 600 -15.79 22.52 -7.27
C VAL A 600 -17.03 22.90 -8.10
N ASP A 601 -18.26 22.88 -7.61
CA ASP A 601 -18.77 22.36 -6.34
C ASP A 601 -19.27 20.92 -6.50
N THR A 602 -18.97 20.06 -5.53
CA THR A 602 -19.22 18.63 -5.59
C THR A 602 -20.39 18.15 -4.71
N HIS A 603 -20.84 18.95 -3.73
CA HIS A 603 -21.81 18.47 -2.72
C HIS A 603 -22.80 19.53 -2.18
N VAL A 604 -22.70 20.81 -2.52
CA VAL A 604 -23.46 21.86 -1.77
C VAL A 604 -24.60 22.50 -2.57
N ASN A 605 -24.36 22.98 -3.78
CA ASN A 605 -25.28 23.84 -4.50
C ASN A 605 -25.97 23.10 -5.65
N ASP A 606 -27.27 22.81 -5.48
CA ASP A 606 -28.08 22.09 -6.47
C ASP A 606 -28.08 22.79 -7.84
N ASN A 607 -28.35 24.09 -7.86
CA ASN A 607 -28.28 24.90 -9.09
C ASN A 607 -27.87 26.35 -8.75
N PRO A 608 -26.57 26.61 -8.53
CA PRO A 608 -26.11 27.93 -8.15
C PRO A 608 -26.27 28.93 -9.29
N ASN A 609 -26.47 30.20 -8.96
CA ASN A 609 -26.46 31.31 -9.91
C ASN A 609 -25.01 31.75 -10.24
N ALA A 610 -24.85 32.74 -11.13
CA ALA A 610 -23.52 33.18 -11.55
C ALA A 610 -22.71 33.84 -10.42
N GLU A 611 -23.34 34.63 -9.54
CA GLU A 611 -22.62 35.26 -8.41
C GLU A 611 -22.09 34.22 -7.42
N GLN A 612 -22.90 33.21 -7.11
CA GLN A 612 -22.53 32.09 -6.25
C GLN A 612 -21.36 31.29 -6.82
N ILE A 613 -21.38 30.98 -8.13
CA ILE A 613 -20.28 30.26 -8.79
C ILE A 613 -19.01 31.11 -8.79
N ALA A 614 -19.11 32.41 -9.10
CA ALA A 614 -17.95 33.30 -9.04
C ALA A 614 -17.33 33.35 -7.64
N GLU A 615 -18.17 33.42 -6.60
CA GLU A 615 -17.74 33.45 -5.21
C GLU A 615 -16.95 32.19 -4.83
N PHE A 616 -17.50 31.00 -5.10
CA PHE A 616 -16.80 29.75 -4.75
C PHE A 616 -15.63 29.42 -5.69
N THR A 617 -15.61 29.96 -6.92
CA THR A 617 -14.45 29.87 -7.82
C THR A 617 -13.25 30.59 -7.21
N LEU A 618 -13.45 31.82 -6.75
CA LEU A 618 -12.40 32.61 -6.07
C LEU A 618 -12.01 31.98 -4.73
N ALA A 619 -12.95 31.40 -3.99
CA ALA A 619 -12.64 30.66 -2.76
C ALA A 619 -11.79 29.41 -3.03
N ALA A 620 -12.10 28.65 -4.07
CA ALA A 620 -11.36 27.48 -4.49
C ALA A 620 -9.94 27.84 -4.98
N ALA A 621 -9.81 28.89 -5.79
CA ALA A 621 -8.51 29.38 -6.27
C ALA A 621 -7.59 29.76 -5.09
N ARG A 622 -8.09 30.56 -4.13
CA ARG A 622 -7.34 30.90 -2.91
C ARG A 622 -6.98 29.68 -2.06
N GLN A 623 -7.86 28.67 -2.02
CA GLN A 623 -7.61 27.43 -1.30
C GLN A 623 -6.48 26.62 -1.97
N MET A 624 -6.39 26.64 -3.30
CA MET A 624 -5.30 26.01 -4.04
C MET A 624 -3.97 26.76 -3.86
N GLU A 625 -3.98 28.08 -3.96
CA GLU A 625 -2.79 28.92 -3.72
C GLU A 625 -2.19 28.66 -2.33
N TRP A 626 -3.05 28.54 -1.32
CA TRP A 626 -2.63 28.20 0.05
C TRP A 626 -1.96 26.82 0.15
N LEU A 627 -2.35 25.87 -0.72
CA LEU A 627 -1.72 24.56 -0.84
C LEU A 627 -0.49 24.58 -1.77
N ASN A 628 0.01 25.77 -2.13
CA ASN A 628 1.08 25.99 -3.10
C ASN A 628 0.78 25.39 -4.49
N LEU A 629 -0.50 25.37 -4.88
CA LEU A 629 -0.95 25.01 -6.22
C LEU A 629 -1.41 26.27 -6.96
N ALA A 630 -0.68 26.68 -7.99
CA ALA A 630 -1.10 27.79 -8.85
C ALA A 630 -2.42 27.42 -9.57
N PRO A 631 -3.53 28.17 -9.36
CA PRO A 631 -4.82 27.80 -9.90
C PRO A 631 -4.91 28.12 -11.39
N LYS A 632 -5.28 27.10 -12.17
CA LYS A 632 -5.57 27.15 -13.60
C LYS A 632 -7.01 26.75 -13.82
N VAL A 633 -7.86 27.74 -13.96
CA VAL A 633 -9.31 27.61 -13.76
C VAL A 633 -10.01 27.42 -15.10
N ALA A 634 -10.81 26.36 -15.20
CA ALA A 634 -11.71 26.14 -16.32
C ALA A 634 -13.17 26.16 -15.86
N LEU A 635 -13.97 27.06 -16.43
CA LEU A 635 -15.40 27.13 -16.21
C LEU A 635 -16.12 26.14 -17.13
N LEU A 636 -16.59 25.03 -16.54
CA LEU A 636 -17.13 23.92 -17.30
C LEU A 636 -18.57 24.14 -17.74
N SER A 637 -18.88 23.71 -18.95
CA SER A 637 -20.20 23.83 -19.57
C SER A 637 -20.41 22.75 -20.63
N ARG A 638 -21.66 22.64 -21.08
CA ARG A 638 -22.04 21.88 -22.28
C ARG A 638 -21.82 22.70 -23.56
N SER A 639 -21.51 23.98 -23.45
CA SER A 639 -21.10 24.86 -24.55
C SER A 639 -19.57 24.96 -24.58
N ASN A 640 -19.00 25.10 -25.77
CA ASN A 640 -17.61 25.51 -25.98
C ASN A 640 -17.62 26.92 -26.57
N PHE A 641 -17.29 27.93 -25.76
CA PHE A 641 -17.10 29.32 -26.21
C PHE A 641 -18.23 29.86 -27.11
N GLY A 642 -19.48 29.59 -26.74
CA GLY A 642 -20.67 30.02 -27.47
C GLY A 642 -21.19 29.05 -28.54
N SER A 643 -20.63 27.84 -28.67
CA SER A 643 -21.04 26.85 -29.70
C SER A 643 -22.48 26.35 -29.60
N GLY A 644 -23.22 26.67 -28.53
CA GLY A 644 -24.64 26.34 -28.41
C GLY A 644 -25.36 27.08 -27.28
N SER A 645 -26.69 27.16 -27.37
CA SER A 645 -27.53 27.68 -26.29
C SER A 645 -27.67 26.62 -25.20
N SER A 646 -27.04 26.86 -24.05
CA SER A 646 -27.24 26.07 -22.85
C SER A 646 -27.33 26.97 -21.64
N ALA A 647 -28.19 26.60 -20.68
CA ALA A 647 -28.32 27.33 -19.42
C ALA A 647 -26.98 27.42 -18.67
N SER A 648 -26.14 26.38 -18.75
CA SER A 648 -24.79 26.40 -18.18
C SER A 648 -23.83 27.33 -18.94
N GLY A 649 -23.98 27.49 -20.26
CA GLY A 649 -23.09 28.35 -21.04
C GLY A 649 -23.29 29.83 -20.77
N THR A 650 -24.54 30.31 -20.78
CA THR A 650 -24.83 31.71 -20.41
C THR A 650 -24.38 32.00 -18.98
N LYS A 651 -24.67 31.09 -18.06
CA LYS A 651 -24.26 31.20 -16.65
C LYS A 651 -22.74 31.29 -16.49
N MET A 652 -21.97 30.43 -17.16
CA MET A 652 -20.51 30.41 -17.02
C MET A 652 -19.80 31.60 -17.68
N ARG A 653 -20.37 32.21 -18.74
CA ARG A 653 -19.83 33.47 -19.29
C ARG A 653 -20.01 34.63 -18.32
N GLU A 654 -21.16 34.67 -17.63
CA GLU A 654 -21.39 35.67 -16.59
C GLU A 654 -20.43 35.48 -15.42
N VAL A 655 -20.19 34.23 -15.00
CA VAL A 655 -19.15 33.90 -14.00
C VAL A 655 -17.78 34.40 -14.45
N LEU A 656 -17.37 34.15 -15.69
CA LEU A 656 -16.08 34.61 -16.21
C LEU A 656 -15.94 36.13 -16.08
N LYS A 657 -16.98 36.87 -16.45
CA LYS A 657 -17.01 38.34 -16.33
C LYS A 657 -16.84 38.77 -14.87
N LEU A 658 -17.64 38.22 -13.96
CA LEU A 658 -17.60 38.56 -12.53
C LEU A 658 -16.25 38.24 -11.88
N VAL A 659 -15.68 37.08 -12.19
CA VAL A 659 -14.37 36.66 -11.65
C VAL A 659 -13.25 37.53 -12.22
N THR A 660 -13.30 37.87 -13.51
CA THR A 660 -12.28 38.73 -14.15
C THR A 660 -12.33 40.15 -13.60
N GLU A 661 -13.51 40.69 -13.28
CA GLU A 661 -13.66 42.00 -12.64
C GLU A 661 -13.08 42.01 -11.21
N GLN A 662 -13.20 40.91 -10.47
CA GLN A 662 -12.73 40.80 -9.08
C GLN A 662 -11.26 40.39 -8.96
N ASN A 663 -10.74 39.59 -9.89
CA ASN A 663 -9.35 39.14 -9.92
C ASN A 663 -8.84 39.02 -11.37
N PRO A 664 -8.39 40.13 -11.98
CA PRO A 664 -7.96 40.17 -13.38
C PRO A 664 -6.76 39.29 -13.71
N ASP A 665 -5.93 38.98 -12.72
CA ASP A 665 -4.68 38.22 -12.86
C ASP A 665 -4.86 36.70 -12.75
N LEU A 666 -6.04 36.24 -12.32
CA LEU A 666 -6.32 34.81 -12.22
C LEU A 666 -6.29 34.16 -13.60
N GLU A 667 -5.55 33.06 -13.74
CA GLU A 667 -5.52 32.27 -14.97
C GLU A 667 -6.83 31.47 -15.10
N ILE A 668 -7.83 32.08 -15.73
CA ILE A 668 -9.18 31.54 -15.90
C ILE A 668 -9.66 31.67 -17.35
N ASP A 669 -10.42 30.67 -17.81
CA ASP A 669 -11.15 30.75 -19.08
C ASP A 669 -12.40 29.87 -19.09
N GLY A 670 -13.25 30.06 -20.09
CA GLY A 670 -14.49 29.33 -20.33
C GLY A 670 -15.56 30.21 -20.99
N GLU A 671 -16.77 29.72 -21.16
CA GLU A 671 -17.23 28.39 -20.83
C GLU A 671 -16.69 27.32 -21.78
N MET A 672 -16.38 26.12 -21.29
CA MET A 672 -15.86 25.04 -22.13
C MET A 672 -16.21 23.63 -21.64
N HIS A 673 -16.04 22.64 -22.49
CA HIS A 673 -16.14 21.21 -22.18
C HIS A 673 -14.92 20.74 -21.37
N GLY A 674 -15.07 19.60 -20.71
CA GLY A 674 -14.00 19.02 -19.87
C GLY A 674 -12.75 18.60 -20.66
N ASP A 675 -12.89 18.19 -21.92
CA ASP A 675 -11.76 17.87 -22.80
C ASP A 675 -10.93 19.12 -23.13
N CYS A 676 -11.57 20.23 -23.49
CA CYS A 676 -10.93 21.52 -23.74
C CYS A 676 -10.28 22.11 -22.48
N ALA A 677 -10.84 21.83 -21.30
CA ALA A 677 -10.22 22.21 -20.04
C ALA A 677 -8.89 21.47 -19.81
N LEU A 678 -8.81 20.20 -20.20
CA LEU A 678 -7.70 19.30 -19.89
C LEU A 678 -6.67 19.14 -21.03
N ASP A 679 -7.02 19.56 -22.25
CA ASP A 679 -6.19 19.53 -23.47
C ASP A 679 -6.08 20.95 -24.07
N GLU A 680 -4.90 21.55 -23.91
CA GLU A 680 -4.60 22.88 -24.44
C GLU A 680 -4.61 22.93 -25.97
N ALA A 681 -4.14 21.88 -26.66
CA ALA A 681 -4.07 21.89 -28.12
C ALA A 681 -5.48 21.90 -28.73
N LEU A 682 -6.38 21.10 -28.16
CA LEU A 682 -7.80 21.13 -28.51
C LEU A 682 -8.41 22.50 -28.23
N ARG A 683 -8.11 23.09 -27.06
CA ARG A 683 -8.63 24.42 -26.66
C ARG A 683 -8.17 25.52 -27.62
N LEU A 684 -6.86 25.60 -27.91
CA LEU A 684 -6.29 26.62 -28.79
C LEU A 684 -6.75 26.49 -30.24
N ARG A 685 -7.12 25.28 -30.69
CA ARG A 685 -7.75 25.07 -32.00
C ARG A 685 -9.13 25.74 -32.09
N ILE A 686 -9.87 25.81 -30.98
CA ILE A 686 -11.22 26.40 -30.92
C ILE A 686 -11.14 27.89 -30.58
N LEU A 687 -10.33 28.27 -29.58
CA LEU A 687 -10.12 29.63 -29.12
C LEU A 687 -8.61 29.94 -29.01
N PRO A 688 -7.96 30.41 -30.10
CA PRO A 688 -6.51 30.67 -30.13
C PRO A 688 -6.03 31.70 -29.10
N HIS A 689 -6.91 32.61 -28.67
CA HIS A 689 -6.60 33.69 -27.74
C HIS A 689 -6.91 33.35 -26.27
N SER A 690 -7.11 32.07 -25.94
CA SER A 690 -7.37 31.63 -24.57
C SER A 690 -6.30 32.10 -23.58
N LYS A 691 -6.74 32.66 -22.45
CA LYS A 691 -5.86 33.10 -21.36
C LYS A 691 -5.28 31.92 -20.57
N LEU A 692 -6.02 30.82 -20.51
CA LEU A 692 -5.61 29.58 -19.85
C LEU A 692 -4.50 28.88 -20.64
N LYS A 693 -3.38 28.56 -19.99
CA LYS A 693 -2.21 27.89 -20.56
C LYS A 693 -2.01 26.50 -19.96
N GLY A 694 -1.72 25.51 -20.79
CA GLY A 694 -1.64 24.11 -20.41
C GLY A 694 -2.98 23.51 -19.96
N ALA A 695 -2.94 22.40 -19.24
CA ALA A 695 -4.14 21.77 -18.68
C ALA A 695 -4.63 22.53 -17.43
N ALA A 696 -5.95 22.71 -17.32
CA ALA A 696 -6.58 23.21 -16.11
C ALA A 696 -6.35 22.25 -14.94
N ASN A 697 -6.21 22.80 -13.74
CA ASN A 697 -6.13 22.04 -12.50
C ASN A 697 -7.24 22.41 -11.51
N LEU A 698 -8.07 23.42 -11.81
CA LEU A 698 -9.32 23.73 -11.11
C LEU A 698 -10.49 23.69 -12.09
N LEU A 699 -11.36 22.70 -11.91
CA LEU A 699 -12.56 22.50 -12.72
C LEU A 699 -13.79 23.01 -11.96
N VAL A 700 -14.40 24.06 -12.50
CA VAL A 700 -15.59 24.69 -11.91
C VAL A 700 -16.83 24.16 -12.62
N CYS A 701 -17.61 23.35 -11.93
CA CYS A 701 -18.81 22.71 -12.44
C CYS A 701 -20.05 23.62 -12.31
N PRO A 702 -21.00 23.55 -13.26
CA PRO A 702 -22.18 24.42 -13.26
C PRO A 702 -23.25 24.08 -12.24
N ASN A 703 -23.22 22.90 -11.64
CA ASN A 703 -24.14 22.45 -10.60
C ASN A 703 -23.59 21.21 -9.86
N VAL A 704 -24.22 20.84 -8.75
CA VAL A 704 -23.79 19.68 -7.94
C VAL A 704 -23.80 18.36 -8.71
N ASP A 705 -24.78 18.13 -9.58
CA ASP A 705 -24.88 16.87 -10.35
C ASP A 705 -23.64 16.67 -11.22
N SER A 706 -23.27 17.70 -11.99
CA SER A 706 -22.08 17.66 -12.85
C SER A 706 -20.79 17.52 -12.03
N GLY A 707 -20.67 18.24 -10.91
CA GLY A 707 -19.50 18.15 -10.04
C GLY A 707 -19.35 16.80 -9.36
N ASN A 708 -20.45 16.26 -8.82
CA ASN A 708 -20.47 15.00 -8.10
C ASN A 708 -20.21 13.80 -9.04
N ILE A 709 -20.86 13.78 -10.21
CA ILE A 709 -20.66 12.75 -11.23
C ILE A 709 -19.21 12.76 -11.72
N ALA A 710 -18.69 13.94 -12.12
CA ALA A 710 -17.32 14.06 -12.60
C ALA A 710 -16.31 13.62 -11.54
N TYR A 711 -16.49 14.07 -10.29
CA TYR A 711 -15.65 13.68 -9.17
C TYR A 711 -15.64 12.16 -8.95
N ASN A 712 -16.80 11.52 -8.87
CA ASN A 712 -16.86 10.08 -8.59
C ASN A 712 -16.36 9.23 -9.76
N LEU A 713 -16.62 9.61 -11.01
CA LEU A 713 -16.08 8.93 -12.19
C LEU A 713 -14.55 9.03 -12.25
N LEU A 714 -13.99 10.23 -12.09
CA LEU A 714 -12.54 10.44 -12.13
C LEU A 714 -11.83 9.75 -10.96
N LYS A 715 -12.37 9.89 -9.75
CA LYS A 715 -11.84 9.23 -8.54
C LYS A 715 -11.77 7.71 -8.72
N THR A 716 -12.84 7.11 -9.23
CA THR A 716 -12.97 5.64 -9.30
C THR A 716 -12.26 5.07 -10.52
N GLY A 717 -12.40 5.70 -11.69
CA GLY A 717 -11.87 5.19 -12.96
C GLY A 717 -10.41 5.56 -13.26
N ALA A 718 -9.90 6.64 -12.67
CA ALA A 718 -8.55 7.15 -12.98
C ALA A 718 -7.72 7.55 -11.74
N GLY A 719 -8.34 7.70 -10.57
CA GLY A 719 -7.69 8.19 -9.35
C GLY A 719 -7.43 7.12 -8.29
N SER A 720 -7.61 5.84 -8.61
CA SER A 720 -7.43 4.72 -7.66
C SER A 720 -8.16 4.90 -6.31
N ASN A 721 -9.31 5.57 -6.32
CA ASN A 721 -10.08 5.98 -5.14
C ASN A 721 -9.37 6.92 -4.16
N VAL A 722 -8.34 7.63 -4.58
CA VAL A 722 -7.60 8.59 -3.77
C VAL A 722 -8.12 10.01 -4.02
N ALA A 723 -8.58 10.67 -2.95
CA ALA A 723 -9.04 12.06 -2.98
C ALA A 723 -8.68 12.79 -1.67
N VAL A 724 -8.45 14.10 -1.78
CA VAL A 724 -8.29 15.02 -0.65
C VAL A 724 -9.47 16.00 -0.66
N GLY A 725 -10.13 16.18 0.48
CA GLY A 725 -11.40 16.91 0.60
C GLY A 725 -12.51 16.02 1.18
N PRO A 726 -13.78 16.47 1.16
CA PRO A 726 -14.19 17.75 0.65
C PRO A 726 -13.72 18.88 1.57
N PHE A 727 -13.18 19.94 0.99
CA PHE A 727 -12.94 21.20 1.68
C PHE A 727 -14.26 21.97 1.70
N LEU A 728 -14.73 22.35 2.90
CA LEU A 728 -15.90 23.22 3.01
C LEU A 728 -15.45 24.67 2.83
N LEU A 729 -15.69 25.24 1.64
CA LEU A 729 -15.40 26.63 1.34
C LEU A 729 -16.48 27.54 1.91
N GLY A 730 -16.10 28.73 2.38
CA GLY A 730 -17.03 29.76 2.85
C GLY A 730 -17.40 29.68 4.35
N VAL A 731 -16.98 28.64 5.06
CA VAL A 731 -17.21 28.50 6.51
C VAL A 731 -16.33 29.42 7.36
N ASN A 732 -16.87 29.86 8.50
CA ASN A 732 -16.22 30.80 9.42
C ASN A 732 -15.27 30.18 10.44
N ALA A 733 -15.01 28.87 10.35
CA ALA A 733 -14.09 28.17 11.24
C ALA A 733 -13.48 26.95 10.54
N PRO A 734 -12.39 26.36 11.06
CA PRO A 734 -11.75 25.14 10.54
C PRO A 734 -12.66 23.91 10.68
N VAL A 735 -13.63 23.78 9.79
CA VAL A 735 -14.64 22.71 9.80
C VAL A 735 -14.68 22.06 8.44
N ASN A 736 -14.52 20.74 8.40
CA ASN A 736 -14.65 19.96 7.18
C ASN A 736 -15.71 18.86 7.34
N VAL A 737 -16.70 18.90 6.45
CA VAL A 737 -17.73 17.86 6.34
C VAL A 737 -17.25 16.84 5.32
N LEU A 738 -17.11 15.60 5.76
CA LEU A 738 -16.74 14.45 4.96
C LEU A 738 -17.98 13.75 4.39
N THR A 739 -17.75 12.62 3.72
CA THR A 739 -18.81 11.74 3.21
C THR A 739 -18.75 10.37 3.85
N SER A 740 -19.86 9.63 3.84
CA SER A 740 -19.94 8.24 4.34
C SER A 740 -19.00 7.27 3.62
N SER A 741 -18.55 7.61 2.41
CA SER A 741 -17.55 6.89 1.63
C SER A 741 -16.10 7.25 1.97
N SER A 742 -15.87 8.09 2.98
CA SER A 742 -14.52 8.50 3.37
C SER A 742 -13.76 7.34 4.01
N THR A 743 -12.52 7.15 3.56
CA THR A 743 -11.60 6.15 4.12
C THR A 743 -10.90 6.70 5.35
N VAL A 744 -10.30 5.82 6.17
CA VAL A 744 -9.48 6.23 7.32
C VAL A 744 -8.39 7.22 6.91
N ARG A 745 -7.70 6.93 5.80
CA ARG A 745 -6.70 7.82 5.19
C ARG A 745 -7.25 9.21 4.88
N ARG A 746 -8.48 9.30 4.36
CA ARG A 746 -9.11 10.59 4.05
C ARG A 746 -9.38 11.38 5.33
N ILE A 747 -9.82 10.72 6.41
CA ILE A 747 -10.01 11.35 7.73
C ILE A 747 -8.68 11.89 8.27
N ILE A 748 -7.60 11.12 8.18
CA ILE A 748 -6.25 11.56 8.61
C ILE A 748 -5.79 12.77 7.79
N ASN A 749 -5.89 12.70 6.45
CA ASN A 749 -5.51 13.81 5.56
C ASN A 749 -6.27 15.09 5.90
N MET A 750 -7.59 14.98 6.07
CA MET A 750 -8.45 16.12 6.39
C MET A 750 -8.23 16.65 7.80
N THR A 751 -7.83 15.80 8.76
CA THR A 751 -7.45 16.24 10.11
C THR A 751 -6.22 17.13 10.07
N ALA A 752 -5.15 16.69 9.39
CA ALA A 752 -3.93 17.48 9.26
C ALA A 752 -4.22 18.83 8.58
N LEU A 753 -5.03 18.82 7.52
CA LEU A 753 -5.48 20.06 6.86
C LEU A 753 -6.30 20.96 7.79
N THR A 754 -7.13 20.39 8.65
CA THR A 754 -7.93 21.16 9.63
C THR A 754 -7.03 21.81 10.69
N VAL A 755 -5.97 21.14 11.14
CA VAL A 755 -4.96 21.74 12.02
C VAL A 755 -4.27 22.92 11.34
N LEU A 756 -3.88 22.78 10.07
CA LEU A 756 -3.32 23.89 9.31
C LEU A 756 -4.32 25.05 9.14
N GLN A 757 -5.59 24.76 8.89
CA GLN A 757 -6.65 25.77 8.81
C GLN A 757 -6.86 26.49 10.15
N ALA A 758 -6.72 25.80 11.29
CA ALA A 758 -6.87 26.38 12.62
C ALA A 758 -5.75 27.34 13.01
N ASN A 759 -4.58 27.20 12.41
CA ASN A 759 -3.43 28.10 12.58
C ASN A 759 -3.25 29.05 11.39
N ARG A 760 -4.30 29.26 10.61
CA ARG A 760 -4.32 30.28 9.57
C ARG A 760 -4.53 31.64 10.22
N ASP A 761 -3.70 32.61 9.84
CA ASP A 761 -3.84 34.03 10.20
C ASP A 761 -5.16 34.63 9.71
#